data_AF-A0A4Y2FX28-F1
#
_entry.id   AF-A0A4Y2FX28-F1
#
_cell.length_a   1.000
_cell.length_b   1.000
_cell.length_c   1.000
_cell.angle_alpha   90.00
_cell.angle_beta   90.00
_cell.angle_gamma   90.00
#
_symmetry.space_group_name_H-M   'P 1'
#
loop_
_entity.id
_entity.type
_entity.pdbx_description
1 polymer ?
#
loop_
_entity_poly.entity_id
_entity_poly.type
_entity_poly.pdbx_seq_one_letter_code
_entity_poly.pdbx_strand_id
1 'polypeptide(L)'
;MRIHASEIGDETIAPKANLNQDMEIHSKKNDFKCDICNETFSRNDSLIRHMKTHSKENNFKCNICDRSFQRKHCFAMHMQKHQDEKYDCRKCVRSFISLQHLNQHVRASHPEIKLTSVKRGTASTPEENLKRVRREGGALNTFTSIFFQPTENSKKDFLLFFDEITPQLLEKIEEEIRKKGAVKWYGVVKALFKRESEDGGEERVTPYFRSNVQIELVGDTVGDHVPTSFTKILEAVDEFIRRGSGWILDKIVHFELCVAKYQPLRASSYIILPKMLVDKKAVLNIQNEDQKCLVWCLIAHKLNILAHDSFRVSYYTPHEQEIKLDGMECPVPLNKIPILERHNNLRINVFGYEENEVFPLYVSKRVDEECVNLLLITNEETQHYCLIRNMSRLLGDLTKHNDKHLYCYRCVHRFAKVEILEEHLQYCSEHSPQHITMPEKGENFIKFQNVHYQHPLPYIIYADFESLIVKEVHTSANTEIIARHEACGYAYVIIGPDGRSVKPISVYRGENAMKHFMENILKEKEELAAKLTSIVPIHMTPQDELDFRSATHCYICKKALKGDRVRDHDHQTGRYRAALHSSCNLKFRLSKKIPVVFHNLKNYDGHLIMQEIGKLKDYEISVVPTTMEKYVTFSLSKRYHKFKVSLNFVDSFQFLSTSLEKLVQNLTPDKFNILKENFPHHNISLLLRKDVYPYEYMNSHQKFDEERVPSIDSFESTLTGSGISDEDIVMPKQYGIILI
;
A
#
# COMPACT_ATOMS: atom_id res chain seq x y z
N MET A 1 -34.04 -57.29 11.58
CA MET A 1 -33.50 -58.54 12.15
C MET A 1 -32.06 -58.27 12.55
N ARG A 2 -31.66 -57.97 13.80
CA ARG A 2 -32.33 -57.81 15.11
C ARG A 2 -31.76 -56.55 15.82
N ILE A 3 -32.31 -55.99 16.90
CA ILE A 3 -33.70 -55.60 17.24
C ILE A 3 -33.67 -54.80 18.58
N HIS A 4 -34.25 -53.58 18.62
CA HIS A 4 -34.51 -52.73 19.80
C HIS A 4 -33.31 -52.25 20.66
N ALA A 5 -33.39 -51.14 21.44
CA ALA A 5 -34.54 -50.29 21.82
C ALA A 5 -34.10 -48.79 21.91
N SER A 6 -34.88 -47.81 21.42
CA SER A 6 -35.88 -46.98 22.16
C SER A 6 -35.29 -45.84 23.01
N GLU A 7 -35.82 -44.61 23.11
CA GLU A 7 -36.84 -43.84 22.36
C GLU A 7 -36.90 -42.40 22.98
N ILE A 8 -37.28 -41.38 22.19
CA ILE A 8 -37.97 -40.12 22.60
C ILE A 8 -37.20 -39.16 23.57
N GLY A 9 -37.16 -37.84 23.35
CA GLY A 9 -37.79 -37.05 22.28
C GLY A 9 -37.50 -35.54 22.36
N ASP A 10 -38.40 -34.78 21.75
CA ASP A 10 -38.56 -33.32 21.61
C ASP A 10 -38.14 -32.46 22.84
N GLU A 11 -37.87 -31.15 22.74
CA GLU A 11 -38.60 -30.16 21.92
C GLU A 11 -37.80 -28.86 21.66
N THR A 12 -38.35 -28.00 20.80
CA THR A 12 -37.80 -26.68 20.36
C THR A 12 -37.75 -25.59 21.44
N ILE A 13 -36.94 -24.53 21.24
CA ILE A 13 -37.37 -23.10 21.23
C ILE A 13 -36.19 -22.12 20.95
N ALA A 14 -36.50 -21.00 20.29
CA ALA A 14 -35.59 -19.94 19.85
C ALA A 14 -35.23 -18.91 20.96
N PRO A 15 -34.21 -18.04 20.77
CA PRO A 15 -33.60 -17.28 21.87
C PRO A 15 -34.32 -15.95 22.20
N LYS A 16 -34.22 -15.52 23.46
CA LYS A 16 -34.42 -14.12 23.89
C LYS A 16 -33.32 -13.70 24.86
N ALA A 17 -33.06 -12.39 24.90
CA ALA A 17 -31.79 -11.85 25.35
C ALA A 17 -31.88 -11.02 26.64
N ASN A 18 -30.80 -11.16 27.43
CA ASN A 18 -30.05 -10.09 28.10
C ASN A 18 -30.51 -9.50 29.45
N LEU A 19 -29.50 -9.11 30.25
CA LEU A 19 -29.52 -8.29 31.50
C LEU A 19 -30.16 -8.96 32.72
N ASN A 20 -29.65 -8.94 33.96
CA ASN A 20 -28.37 -8.59 34.61
C ASN A 20 -28.22 -9.62 35.78
N GLN A 21 -27.14 -9.82 36.53
CA GLN A 21 -26.10 -8.93 37.03
C GLN A 21 -24.94 -9.78 37.63
N ASP A 22 -23.82 -9.16 37.95
CA ASP A 22 -22.62 -9.79 38.52
C ASP A 22 -22.86 -10.61 39.81
N MET A 23 -22.30 -11.83 39.87
CA MET A 23 -21.33 -12.26 40.89
C MET A 23 -21.17 -13.80 40.93
N GLU A 24 -20.20 -14.34 40.18
CA GLU A 24 -19.41 -15.47 40.69
C GLU A 24 -18.03 -15.56 40.00
N ILE A 25 -17.04 -14.98 40.68
CA ILE A 25 -15.63 -15.16 40.35
C ILE A 25 -15.16 -16.40 41.13
N HIS A 26 -14.74 -17.46 40.45
CA HIS A 26 -13.47 -18.19 40.70
C HIS A 26 -13.39 -19.55 39.98
N SER A 27 -12.63 -19.61 38.89
CA SER A 27 -11.60 -20.65 38.62
C SER A 27 -11.07 -20.58 37.18
N LYS A 28 -10.19 -19.62 36.89
CA LYS A 28 -9.29 -19.75 35.73
C LYS A 28 -8.06 -20.53 36.15
N LYS A 29 -7.90 -21.73 35.59
CA LYS A 29 -6.68 -22.53 35.68
C LYS A 29 -5.56 -21.76 34.96
N ASN A 30 -4.45 -21.48 35.65
CA ASN A 30 -3.28 -20.82 35.05
C ASN A 30 -2.29 -21.91 34.62
N ASP A 31 -2.36 -22.34 33.36
CA ASP A 31 -1.63 -23.52 32.90
C ASP A 31 -0.18 -23.26 32.43
N PHE A 32 0.26 -22.00 32.31
CA PHE A 32 1.61 -21.64 31.82
C PHE A 32 2.49 -21.07 32.93
N LYS A 33 3.44 -21.86 33.43
CA LYS A 33 4.34 -21.49 34.54
C LYS A 33 5.74 -21.10 34.04
N CYS A 34 6.37 -20.14 34.71
CA CYS A 34 7.77 -19.80 34.51
C CYS A 34 8.68 -20.69 35.36
N ASP A 35 9.58 -21.44 34.74
CA ASP A 35 10.48 -22.37 35.45
C ASP A 35 11.60 -21.67 36.24
N ILE A 36 11.81 -20.36 36.01
CA ILE A 36 12.88 -19.58 36.65
C ILE A 36 12.40 -18.87 37.93
N CYS A 37 11.16 -18.39 37.97
CA CYS A 37 10.61 -17.69 39.15
C CYS A 37 9.21 -18.13 39.58
N ASN A 38 8.69 -19.24 39.04
CA ASN A 38 7.42 -19.87 39.38
C ASN A 38 6.13 -19.03 39.19
N GLU A 39 6.20 -17.83 38.62
CA GLU A 39 5.00 -17.07 38.23
C GLU A 39 4.16 -17.83 37.19
N THR A 40 2.84 -17.69 37.25
CA THR A 40 1.90 -18.35 36.33
C THR A 40 1.12 -17.35 35.50
N PHE A 41 0.92 -17.70 34.22
CA PHE A 41 0.31 -16.85 33.21
C PHE A 41 -0.87 -17.57 32.56
N SER A 42 -1.90 -16.81 32.20
CA SER A 42 -3.10 -17.33 31.55
C SER A 42 -2.93 -17.55 30.04
N ARG A 43 -1.78 -17.16 29.45
CA ARG A 43 -1.48 -17.26 28.02
C ARG A 43 0.02 -17.47 27.78
N ASN A 44 0.36 -18.35 26.84
CA ASN A 44 1.75 -18.64 26.47
C ASN A 44 2.51 -17.42 25.91
N ASP A 45 1.83 -16.53 25.16
CA ASP A 45 2.43 -15.26 24.68
C ASP A 45 3.00 -14.38 25.81
N SER A 46 2.39 -14.46 26.98
CA SER A 46 2.73 -13.68 28.16
C SER A 46 3.83 -14.36 28.96
N LEU A 47 3.85 -15.70 29.02
CA LEU A 47 4.99 -16.47 29.51
C LEU A 47 6.24 -16.21 28.63
N ILE A 48 6.16 -16.33 27.30
CA ILE A 48 7.30 -16.08 26.39
C ILE A 48 7.81 -14.64 26.51
N ARG A 49 6.92 -13.66 26.71
CA ARG A 49 7.30 -12.27 26.99
C ARG A 49 7.99 -12.11 28.36
N HIS A 50 7.53 -12.84 29.38
CA HIS A 50 8.15 -12.88 30.70
C HIS A 50 9.52 -13.59 30.68
N MET A 51 9.67 -14.71 29.96
CA MET A 51 10.96 -15.42 29.87
C MET A 51 12.10 -14.54 29.33
N LYS A 52 11.77 -13.54 28.49
CA LYS A 52 12.73 -12.53 28.01
C LYS A 52 13.22 -11.56 29.08
N THR A 53 12.61 -11.48 30.27
CA THR A 53 13.16 -10.69 31.39
C THR A 53 14.26 -11.43 32.16
N HIS A 54 14.40 -12.75 31.96
CA HIS A 54 15.46 -13.54 32.61
C HIS A 54 16.78 -13.59 31.81
N SER A 55 16.80 -13.17 30.54
CA SER A 55 18.02 -13.10 29.73
C SER A 55 18.81 -11.81 29.95
N LYS A 56 20.05 -11.92 30.42
CA LYS A 56 20.94 -10.79 30.76
C LYS A 56 21.64 -10.12 29.54
N GLU A 57 21.01 -10.08 28.36
CA GLU A 57 21.55 -9.37 27.18
C GLU A 57 20.82 -8.04 26.93
N ASN A 58 21.50 -6.92 27.23
CA ASN A 58 20.99 -5.57 26.99
C ASN A 58 21.77 -4.87 25.86
N ASN A 59 21.18 -4.80 24.66
CA ASN A 59 21.84 -4.26 23.47
C ASN A 59 21.89 -2.72 23.38
N PHE A 60 21.13 -2.00 24.20
CA PHE A 60 21.09 -0.54 24.21
C PHE A 60 21.61 0.01 25.55
N LYS A 61 22.91 0.31 25.63
CA LYS A 61 23.52 0.92 26.83
C LYS A 61 23.37 2.44 26.80
N CYS A 62 23.02 3.03 27.95
CA CYS A 62 23.08 4.48 28.10
C CYS A 62 24.53 4.95 28.28
N ASN A 63 24.83 6.11 27.70
CA ASN A 63 26.12 6.79 27.79
C ASN A 63 26.16 7.85 28.91
N ILE A 64 25.07 8.01 29.67
CA ILE A 64 24.91 8.98 30.76
C ILE A 64 24.76 8.26 32.12
N CYS A 65 24.32 6.99 32.15
CA CYS A 65 24.41 6.13 33.34
C CYS A 65 24.49 4.64 32.95
N ASP A 66 24.89 3.78 33.89
CA ASP A 66 25.15 2.34 33.65
C ASP A 66 23.90 1.47 33.35
N ARG A 67 22.74 2.10 33.08
CA ARG A 67 21.54 1.36 32.69
C ARG A 67 21.60 0.94 31.23
N SER A 68 21.13 -0.27 30.99
CA SER A 68 21.12 -0.88 29.67
C SER A 68 19.77 -1.58 29.42
N PHE A 69 19.34 -1.63 28.17
CA PHE A 69 17.96 -1.96 27.77
C PHE A 69 17.95 -2.95 26.61
N GLN A 70 16.92 -3.81 26.56
CA GLN A 70 16.77 -4.83 25.51
C GLN A 70 16.11 -4.29 24.22
N ARG A 71 15.40 -3.15 24.25
CA ARG A 71 14.58 -2.65 23.13
C ARG A 71 14.81 -1.17 22.85
N LYS A 72 14.90 -0.78 21.58
CA LYS A 72 15.17 0.60 21.12
C LYS A 72 14.18 1.63 21.66
N HIS A 73 12.88 1.30 21.77
CA HIS A 73 11.89 2.22 22.35
C HIS A 73 12.04 2.39 23.86
N CYS A 74 12.38 1.33 24.60
CA CYS A 74 12.68 1.42 26.03
C CYS A 74 13.94 2.26 26.27
N PHE A 75 14.93 2.14 25.39
CA PHE A 75 16.13 2.98 25.41
C PHE A 75 15.81 4.45 25.11
N ALA A 76 15.01 4.74 24.07
CA ALA A 76 14.58 6.11 23.77
C ALA A 76 13.82 6.75 24.94
N MET A 77 12.87 6.02 25.54
CA MET A 77 12.14 6.45 26.74
C MET A 77 13.03 6.56 27.99
N HIS A 78 14.16 5.83 28.03
CA HIS A 78 15.17 6.02 29.06
C HIS A 78 16.04 7.26 28.81
N MET A 79 16.41 7.55 27.57
CA MET A 79 17.16 8.76 27.21
C MET A 79 16.37 10.03 27.52
N GLN A 80 15.03 9.98 27.43
CA GLN A 80 14.14 11.04 27.94
C GLN A 80 14.26 11.27 29.47
N LYS A 81 14.82 10.33 30.25
CA LYS A 81 15.11 10.55 31.69
C LYS A 81 16.34 11.42 31.93
N HIS A 82 17.18 11.60 30.91
CA HIS A 82 18.39 12.42 30.92
C HIS A 82 18.20 13.74 30.16
N GLN A 83 16.97 14.04 29.75
CA GLN A 83 16.56 15.37 29.32
C GLN A 83 15.91 16.05 30.55
N ASP A 84 16.25 17.31 30.80
CA ASP A 84 15.87 18.01 32.04
C ASP A 84 14.38 18.38 32.15
N GLU A 85 13.57 18.05 31.15
CA GLU A 85 12.13 18.33 31.13
C GLU A 85 11.32 17.15 31.70
N LYS A 86 10.60 17.40 32.81
CA LYS A 86 9.67 16.46 33.43
C LYS A 86 8.24 16.99 33.40
N TYR A 87 7.28 16.08 33.31
CA TYR A 87 5.85 16.36 33.35
C TYR A 87 5.36 16.31 34.81
N ASP A 88 5.22 17.47 35.44
CA ASP A 88 4.77 17.59 36.83
C ASP A 88 3.25 17.40 36.99
N CYS A 89 2.84 16.64 38.02
CA CYS A 89 1.46 16.66 38.47
C CYS A 89 1.15 17.99 39.19
N ARG A 90 0.07 18.68 38.81
CA ARG A 90 -0.33 19.95 39.47
C ARG A 90 -1.03 19.78 40.82
N LYS A 91 -1.21 18.54 41.30
CA LYS A 91 -1.94 18.20 42.53
C LYS A 91 -1.10 17.45 43.57
N CYS A 92 0.10 16.96 43.21
CA CYS A 92 1.06 16.42 44.17
C CYS A 92 2.50 16.61 43.66
N VAL A 93 3.49 16.42 44.55
CA VAL A 93 4.93 16.65 44.26
C VAL A 93 5.57 15.54 43.40
N ARG A 94 4.80 14.87 42.54
CA ARG A 94 5.30 13.81 41.65
C ARG A 94 5.46 14.31 40.22
N SER A 95 6.65 14.08 39.68
CA SER A 95 7.03 14.40 38.30
C SER A 95 7.26 13.12 37.50
N PHE A 96 6.85 13.12 36.23
CA PHE A 96 6.85 11.95 35.35
C PHE A 96 7.66 12.22 34.09
N ILE A 97 8.28 11.18 33.54
CA ILE A 97 9.18 11.30 32.38
C ILE A 97 8.42 11.35 31.04
N SER A 98 7.15 10.94 31.04
CA SER A 98 6.29 11.04 29.85
C SER A 98 4.85 11.31 30.23
N LEU A 99 4.14 12.03 29.34
CA LEU A 99 2.75 12.42 29.53
C LEU A 99 1.81 11.22 29.76
N GLN A 100 2.09 10.07 29.15
CA GLN A 100 1.33 8.84 29.35
C GLN A 100 1.36 8.36 30.82
N HIS A 101 2.52 8.41 31.49
CA HIS A 101 2.64 8.03 32.89
C HIS A 101 2.01 9.06 33.83
N LEU A 102 2.09 10.37 33.49
CA LEU A 102 1.36 11.41 34.22
C LEU A 102 -0.17 11.18 34.13
N ASN A 103 -0.69 10.93 32.93
CA ASN A 103 -2.11 10.67 32.71
C ASN A 103 -2.61 9.41 33.44
N GLN A 104 -1.77 8.36 33.53
CA GLN A 104 -2.08 7.17 34.30
C GLN A 104 -2.10 7.45 35.82
N HIS A 105 -1.16 8.24 36.34
CA HIS A 105 -1.16 8.67 37.73
C HIS A 105 -2.37 9.55 38.08
N VAL A 106 -2.72 10.54 37.25
CA VAL A 106 -3.88 11.40 37.47
C VAL A 106 -5.16 10.57 37.53
N ARG A 107 -5.36 9.63 36.60
CA ARG A 107 -6.53 8.72 36.62
C ARG A 107 -6.60 7.82 37.85
N ALA A 108 -5.46 7.40 38.40
CA ALA A 108 -5.40 6.47 39.52
C ALA A 108 -5.36 7.13 40.91
N SER A 109 -4.96 8.40 41.00
CA SER A 109 -4.76 9.12 42.28
C SER A 109 -5.57 10.41 42.41
N HIS A 110 -6.18 10.89 41.33
CA HIS A 110 -7.02 12.10 41.27
C HIS A 110 -8.27 11.84 40.38
N PRO A 111 -9.12 10.84 40.72
CA PRO A 111 -10.24 10.39 39.89
C PRO A 111 -11.31 11.46 39.62
N GLU A 112 -11.34 12.54 40.39
CA GLU A 112 -12.25 13.68 40.26
C GLU A 112 -12.00 14.60 39.04
N ILE A 113 -10.99 14.33 38.20
CA ILE A 113 -10.62 15.16 37.04
C ILE A 113 -10.95 14.48 35.70
N LYS A 114 -11.95 15.00 34.97
CA LYS A 114 -12.06 14.77 33.52
C LYS A 114 -10.97 15.58 32.81
N LEU A 115 -10.23 14.96 31.89
CA LEU A 115 -9.13 15.58 31.15
C LEU A 115 -9.65 16.58 30.10
N THR A 116 -9.92 17.81 30.54
CA THR A 116 -10.03 18.98 29.67
C THR A 116 -9.14 20.10 30.21
N SER A 117 -8.33 20.67 29.31
CA SER A 117 -7.37 21.77 29.52
C SER A 117 -6.08 21.49 30.32
N VAL A 118 -4.94 21.80 29.68
CA VAL A 118 -3.68 22.17 30.34
C VAL A 118 -3.17 23.44 29.67
N LYS A 119 -3.29 24.60 30.33
CA LYS A 119 -2.66 25.87 29.89
C LYS A 119 -1.36 26.14 30.67
N ARG A 120 -0.38 26.78 30.02
CA ARG A 120 0.65 27.64 30.65
C ARG A 120 0.99 28.80 29.71
N GLY A 121 1.32 29.95 30.29
CA GLY A 121 2.23 30.95 29.70
C GLY A 121 1.64 31.88 28.64
N THR A 122 1.52 33.17 28.97
CA THR A 122 1.08 34.25 28.08
C THR A 122 2.10 34.59 26.99
N ALA A 123 1.63 34.71 25.75
CA ALA A 123 2.18 35.59 24.73
C ALA A 123 1.03 36.26 23.96
N SER A 124 1.30 37.43 23.39
CA SER A 124 0.32 38.38 22.84
C SER A 124 -0.43 37.91 21.59
N THR A 125 -1.59 38.52 21.35
CA THR A 125 -2.35 38.44 20.10
C THR A 125 -1.51 38.84 18.88
N PRO A 126 -1.73 38.16 17.75
CA PRO A 126 -1.78 38.80 16.45
C PRO A 126 -3.13 38.54 15.77
N GLU A 127 -3.83 39.62 15.42
CA GLU A 127 -4.82 39.57 14.35
C GLU A 127 -4.12 39.33 12.98
N GLU A 128 -4.91 39.14 11.92
CA GLU A 128 -4.47 38.91 10.53
C GLU A 128 -3.95 37.49 10.18
N ASN A 129 -4.88 36.51 10.06
CA ASN A 129 -4.65 35.27 9.32
C ASN A 129 -5.83 34.88 8.39
N LEU A 130 -6.33 35.85 7.60
CA LEU A 130 -7.40 35.63 6.62
C LEU A 130 -7.11 36.36 5.29
N LYS A 131 -6.75 35.62 4.22
CA LYS A 131 -6.79 36.13 2.84
C LYS A 131 -7.32 35.11 1.83
N ARG A 132 -8.23 35.61 0.98
CA ARG A 132 -8.86 35.02 -0.22
C ARG A 132 -9.69 33.74 -0.02
N VAL A 133 -10.99 33.97 0.18
CA VAL A 133 -12.05 33.06 -0.29
C VAL A 133 -11.96 32.98 -1.81
N ARG A 134 -11.78 31.77 -2.36
CA ARG A 134 -11.95 31.50 -3.80
C ARG A 134 -13.41 31.11 -4.01
N ARG A 135 -14.14 31.85 -4.86
CA ARG A 135 -15.50 31.50 -5.27
C ARG A 135 -15.42 30.84 -6.65
N GLU A 136 -15.62 29.53 -6.68
CA GLU A 136 -16.01 28.82 -7.90
C GLU A 136 -17.52 28.60 -7.82
N GLY A 137 -18.23 28.91 -8.91
CA GLY A 137 -19.67 29.15 -8.90
C GLY A 137 -20.47 28.09 -9.65
N GLY A 138 -21.33 27.39 -8.93
CA GLY A 138 -22.34 26.47 -9.45
C GLY A 138 -23.55 26.44 -8.51
N ALA A 139 -24.76 26.30 -9.05
CA ALA A 139 -26.00 26.56 -8.30
C ALA A 139 -26.40 25.46 -7.28
N LEU A 140 -25.58 24.41 -7.11
CA LEU A 140 -25.86 23.29 -6.21
C LEU A 140 -24.66 23.05 -5.29
N ASN A 141 -24.91 23.14 -3.98
CA ASN A 141 -23.95 22.76 -2.93
C ASN A 141 -22.51 23.28 -3.10
N THR A 142 -22.32 24.54 -3.52
CA THR A 142 -20.99 25.17 -3.51
C THR A 142 -20.37 25.10 -2.10
N PHE A 143 -19.43 24.17 -1.94
CA PHE A 143 -18.67 24.03 -0.71
C PHE A 143 -17.82 25.28 -0.55
N THR A 144 -18.06 26.00 0.54
CA THR A 144 -17.21 27.12 0.95
C THR A 144 -15.99 26.53 1.65
N SER A 145 -14.84 26.58 0.98
CA SER A 145 -13.56 26.15 1.55
C SER A 145 -13.00 27.22 2.49
N ILE A 146 -12.63 26.80 3.71
CA ILE A 146 -12.09 27.64 4.77
C ILE A 146 -10.77 27.01 5.25
N PHE A 147 -9.68 27.75 5.15
CA PHE A 147 -8.33 27.24 5.37
C PHE A 147 -7.78 27.63 6.74
N PHE A 148 -7.27 26.66 7.49
CA PHE A 148 -6.57 26.85 8.75
C PHE A 148 -5.08 26.48 8.56
N GLN A 149 -4.19 27.40 8.95
CA GLN A 149 -2.74 27.22 8.85
C GLN A 149 -2.18 26.75 10.20
N PRO A 150 -1.20 25.82 10.24
CA PRO A 150 -0.55 25.43 11.48
C PRO A 150 0.43 26.50 11.98
N THR A 151 0.56 26.64 13.31
CA THR A 151 1.67 27.40 13.92
C THR A 151 3.02 26.70 13.73
N GLU A 152 4.10 27.43 14.00
CA GLU A 152 5.47 26.88 14.02
C GLU A 152 5.63 25.67 14.97
N ASN A 153 4.80 25.58 16.02
CA ASN A 153 4.81 24.49 16.99
C ASN A 153 3.96 23.29 16.54
N SER A 154 2.80 23.52 15.93
CA SER A 154 1.88 22.45 15.52
C SER A 154 2.14 21.89 14.12
N LYS A 155 2.89 22.59 13.26
CA LYS A 155 3.16 22.13 11.88
C LYS A 155 3.84 20.78 11.73
N LYS A 156 4.31 20.13 12.81
CA LYS A 156 4.95 18.79 12.79
C LYS A 156 4.18 17.72 13.57
N ASP A 157 2.99 18.03 14.07
CA ASP A 157 2.22 17.11 14.90
C ASP A 157 0.72 17.30 14.60
N PHE A 158 0.08 16.27 14.05
CA PHE A 158 -1.34 16.32 13.70
C PHE A 158 -2.23 16.49 14.94
N LEU A 159 -1.87 15.93 16.10
CA LEU A 159 -2.67 16.03 17.31
C LEU A 159 -2.60 17.46 17.87
N LEU A 160 -1.40 18.03 17.96
CA LEU A 160 -1.25 19.44 18.38
C LEU A 160 -1.93 20.40 17.41
N PHE A 161 -1.88 20.13 16.10
CA PHE A 161 -2.56 20.94 15.10
C PHE A 161 -4.08 20.83 15.19
N PHE A 162 -4.62 19.62 15.39
CA PHE A 162 -6.06 19.42 15.55
C PHE A 162 -6.58 20.04 16.85
N ASP A 163 -5.87 19.90 17.97
CA ASP A 163 -6.19 20.59 19.23
C ASP A 163 -6.17 22.13 19.06
N GLU A 164 -5.22 22.67 18.28
CA GLU A 164 -5.10 24.11 17.99
C GLU A 164 -6.26 24.65 17.14
N ILE A 165 -6.67 23.93 16.09
CA ILE A 165 -7.76 24.39 15.20
C ILE A 165 -9.15 24.06 15.75
N THR A 166 -9.32 23.10 16.66
CA THR A 166 -10.63 22.64 17.15
C THR A 166 -11.57 23.78 17.58
N PRO A 167 -11.14 24.77 18.40
CA PRO A 167 -12.04 25.85 18.82
C PRO A 167 -12.50 26.73 17.65
N GLN A 168 -11.56 27.07 16.74
CA GLN A 168 -11.83 27.89 15.56
C GLN A 168 -12.71 27.14 14.53
N LEU A 169 -12.51 25.83 14.42
CA LEU A 169 -13.28 24.96 13.53
C LEU A 169 -14.73 24.84 13.99
N LEU A 170 -14.97 24.63 15.30
CA LEU A 170 -16.30 24.61 15.90
C LEU A 170 -17.02 25.94 15.70
N GLU A 171 -16.39 27.06 16.08
CA GLU A 171 -16.95 28.41 15.88
C GLU A 171 -17.33 28.66 14.41
N LYS A 172 -16.49 28.20 13.47
CA LYS A 172 -16.76 28.37 12.04
C LYS A 172 -17.90 27.50 11.52
N ILE A 173 -18.01 26.27 12.00
CA ILE A 173 -19.15 25.39 11.65
C ILE A 173 -20.44 26.01 12.21
N GLU A 174 -20.44 26.48 13.46
CA GLU A 174 -21.59 27.19 14.07
C GLU A 174 -21.96 28.48 13.33
N GLU A 175 -20.97 29.25 12.86
CA GLU A 175 -21.20 30.45 12.06
C GLU A 175 -21.85 30.11 10.70
N GLU A 176 -21.39 29.04 10.03
CA GLU A 176 -21.99 28.59 8.78
C GLU A 176 -23.39 27.97 9.00
N ILE A 177 -23.64 27.29 10.13
CA ILE A 177 -24.99 26.86 10.54
C ILE A 177 -25.91 28.08 10.69
N ARG A 178 -25.46 29.10 11.44
CA ARG A 178 -26.23 30.34 11.65
C ARG A 178 -26.52 31.11 10.36
N LYS A 179 -25.66 31.01 9.34
CA LYS A 179 -25.87 31.63 8.01
C LYS A 179 -26.73 30.82 7.06
N LYS A 180 -26.52 29.49 7.00
CA LYS A 180 -27.07 28.61 5.95
C LYS A 180 -28.24 27.75 6.42
N GLY A 181 -28.50 27.67 7.73
CA GLY A 181 -29.40 26.70 8.33
C GLY A 181 -28.63 25.42 8.66
N ALA A 182 -29.21 24.25 8.39
CA ALA A 182 -28.43 23.01 8.49
C ALA A 182 -27.28 23.01 7.45
N VAL A 183 -26.16 22.37 7.76
CA VAL A 183 -24.96 22.31 6.89
C VAL A 183 -24.44 20.89 6.75
N LYS A 184 -23.76 20.62 5.62
CA LYS A 184 -22.94 19.42 5.42
C LYS A 184 -21.49 19.84 5.24
N TRP A 185 -20.58 19.17 5.90
CA TRP A 185 -19.17 19.55 5.89
C TRP A 185 -18.22 18.35 5.89
N TYR A 186 -16.98 18.56 5.43
CA TYR A 186 -15.88 17.61 5.62
C TYR A 186 -14.55 18.36 5.74
N GLY A 187 -13.59 17.74 6.42
CA GLY A 187 -12.22 18.23 6.53
C GLY A 187 -11.29 17.58 5.50
N VAL A 188 -10.31 18.33 5.02
CA VAL A 188 -9.17 17.83 4.24
C VAL A 188 -7.87 18.38 4.82
N VAL A 189 -6.89 17.53 5.10
CA VAL A 189 -5.55 17.98 5.48
C VAL A 189 -4.58 17.75 4.33
N LYS A 190 -3.89 18.82 3.94
CA LYS A 190 -2.74 18.75 3.05
C LYS A 190 -1.47 18.69 3.90
N ALA A 191 -0.64 17.66 3.71
CA ALA A 191 0.60 17.49 4.46
C ALA A 191 1.76 17.13 3.53
N LEU A 192 2.97 17.56 3.89
CA LEU A 192 4.22 17.27 3.20
C LEU A 192 4.97 16.19 3.96
N PHE A 193 5.17 15.05 3.31
CA PHE A 193 5.99 13.95 3.82
C PHE A 193 7.33 13.93 3.09
N LYS A 194 8.36 13.44 3.78
CA LYS A 194 9.68 13.22 3.24
C LYS A 194 10.24 11.85 3.63
N ARG A 195 11.20 11.37 2.85
CA ARG A 195 12.05 10.25 3.21
C ARG A 195 13.45 10.46 2.64
N GLU A 196 14.45 9.91 3.31
CA GLU A 196 15.80 9.81 2.75
C GLU A 196 15.82 8.68 1.72
N SER A 197 16.25 9.01 0.51
CA SER A 197 16.55 8.06 -0.55
C SER A 197 17.91 7.39 -0.28
N GLU A 198 18.10 6.15 -0.71
CA GLU A 198 19.33 5.38 -0.46
C GLU A 198 20.61 6.08 -0.96
N ASP A 199 20.48 6.95 -1.97
CA ASP A 199 21.60 7.67 -2.58
C ASP A 199 21.92 9.01 -1.86
N GLY A 200 21.28 9.27 -0.71
CA GLY A 200 21.45 10.50 0.08
C GLY A 200 20.65 11.70 -0.45
N GLY A 201 19.66 11.46 -1.31
CA GLY A 201 18.68 12.47 -1.75
C GLY A 201 17.48 12.54 -0.80
N GLU A 202 16.74 13.65 -0.81
CA GLU A 202 15.48 13.80 -0.08
C GLU A 202 14.31 13.68 -1.06
N GLU A 203 13.48 12.64 -0.90
CA GLU A 203 12.22 12.51 -1.63
C GLU A 203 11.10 13.18 -0.84
N ARG A 204 10.22 13.91 -1.53
CA ARG A 204 9.11 14.67 -0.93
C ARG A 204 7.81 14.39 -1.68
N VAL A 205 6.72 14.22 -0.94
CA VAL A 205 5.37 13.99 -1.47
C VAL A 205 4.35 14.80 -0.66
N THR A 206 3.32 15.34 -1.33
CA THR A 206 2.33 16.22 -0.68
C THR A 206 0.90 15.65 -0.76
N PRO A 207 0.59 14.55 -0.05
CA PRO A 207 -0.74 13.95 -0.04
C PRO A 207 -1.82 14.85 0.62
N TYR A 208 -3.06 14.49 0.33
CA TYR A 208 -4.28 15.05 0.90
C TYR A 208 -5.05 13.93 1.61
N PHE A 209 -5.54 14.19 2.82
CA PHE A 209 -6.29 13.23 3.65
C PHE A 209 -7.65 13.81 4.00
N ARG A 210 -8.73 13.06 3.75
CA ARG A 210 -10.11 13.56 3.84
C ARG A 210 -10.90 12.83 4.94
N SER A 211 -11.73 13.57 5.69
CA SER A 211 -12.69 12.99 6.63
C SER A 211 -13.97 12.51 5.94
N ASN A 212 -14.78 11.74 6.66
CA ASN A 212 -16.18 11.52 6.27
C ASN A 212 -16.93 12.86 6.18
N VAL A 213 -18.02 12.88 5.40
CA VAL A 213 -18.97 14.01 5.37
C VAL A 213 -19.86 13.92 6.61
N GLN A 214 -19.90 15.02 7.37
CA GLN A 214 -20.77 15.22 8.52
C GLN A 214 -21.95 16.10 8.13
N ILE A 215 -23.04 16.01 8.89
CA ILE A 215 -24.26 16.80 8.73
C ILE A 215 -24.61 17.37 10.11
N GLU A 216 -24.77 18.68 10.19
CA GLU A 216 -25.19 19.38 11.40
C GLU A 216 -26.56 20.02 11.16
N LEU A 217 -27.54 19.74 12.04
CA LEU A 217 -28.85 20.41 12.00
C LEU A 217 -28.85 21.64 12.93
N VAL A 218 -29.84 22.51 12.74
CA VAL A 218 -30.02 23.70 13.58
C VAL A 218 -30.45 23.26 14.99
N GLY A 219 -29.55 23.36 15.95
CA GLY A 219 -29.77 22.97 17.36
C GLY A 219 -28.93 21.78 17.83
N ASP A 220 -28.22 21.10 16.93
CA ASP A 220 -27.30 20.02 17.30
C ASP A 220 -26.00 20.59 17.89
N THR A 221 -25.41 19.88 18.86
CA THR A 221 -24.04 20.15 19.32
C THR A 221 -23.03 19.44 18.42
N VAL A 222 -22.26 20.20 17.65
CA VAL A 222 -21.20 19.76 16.70
C VAL A 222 -20.08 18.90 17.36
N GLY A 223 -20.08 18.81 18.69
CA GLY A 223 -18.95 18.37 19.53
C GLY A 223 -18.32 17.03 19.18
N ASP A 224 -19.11 15.99 18.87
CA ASP A 224 -18.57 14.63 18.62
C ASP A 224 -18.18 14.39 17.14
N HIS A 225 -18.72 15.18 16.20
CA HIS A 225 -18.42 15.05 14.77
C HIS A 225 -17.02 15.55 14.39
N VAL A 226 -16.49 16.55 15.10
CA VAL A 226 -15.14 17.08 14.88
C VAL A 226 -14.04 16.07 15.26
N PRO A 227 -13.99 15.51 16.50
CA PRO A 227 -13.05 14.45 16.86
C PRO A 227 -13.15 13.23 15.96
N THR A 228 -14.36 12.80 15.61
CA THR A 228 -14.59 11.66 14.69
C THR A 228 -13.97 11.92 13.30
N SER A 229 -14.06 13.15 12.81
CA SER A 229 -13.48 13.55 11.53
C SER A 229 -11.95 13.57 11.55
N PHE A 230 -11.34 14.01 12.66
CA PHE A 230 -9.89 13.94 12.86
C PHE A 230 -9.39 12.50 12.97
N THR A 231 -10.07 11.64 13.73
CA THR A 231 -9.74 10.20 13.80
C THR A 231 -9.71 9.59 12.41
N LYS A 232 -10.68 9.91 11.55
CA LYS A 232 -10.69 9.35 10.18
C LYS A 232 -9.54 9.84 9.30
N ILE A 233 -9.10 11.07 9.50
CA ILE A 233 -7.90 11.62 8.83
C ILE A 233 -6.63 10.92 9.34
N LEU A 234 -6.52 10.67 10.65
CA LEU A 234 -5.37 9.96 11.24
C LEU A 234 -5.28 8.52 10.76
N GLU A 235 -6.40 7.79 10.67
CA GLU A 235 -6.43 6.44 10.08
C GLU A 235 -5.85 6.41 8.66
N ALA A 236 -6.20 7.40 7.83
CA ALA A 236 -5.72 7.51 6.45
C ALA A 236 -4.23 7.91 6.38
N VAL A 237 -3.75 8.73 7.32
CA VAL A 237 -2.32 9.06 7.47
C VAL A 237 -1.51 7.83 7.91
N ASP A 238 -1.99 7.09 8.91
CA ASP A 238 -1.35 5.87 9.40
C ASP A 238 -1.32 4.79 8.31
N GLU A 239 -2.38 4.65 7.53
CA GLU A 239 -2.40 3.75 6.38
C GLU A 239 -1.40 4.17 5.28
N PHE A 240 -1.30 5.46 4.98
CA PHE A 240 -0.31 5.98 4.03
C PHE A 240 1.13 5.70 4.48
N ILE A 241 1.44 5.92 5.76
CA ILE A 241 2.75 5.61 6.36
C ILE A 241 3.01 4.09 6.37
N ARG A 242 1.98 3.27 6.64
CA ARG A 242 2.09 1.80 6.67
C ARG A 242 2.29 1.20 5.28
N ARG A 243 1.63 1.74 4.25
CA ARG A 243 1.78 1.32 2.85
C ARG A 243 3.09 1.82 2.21
N GLY A 244 3.65 2.93 2.69
CA GLY A 244 4.86 3.55 2.12
C GLY A 244 6.07 3.54 3.06
N SER A 245 7.03 2.66 2.79
CA SER A 245 8.26 2.54 3.59
C SER A 245 9.02 3.87 3.74
N GLY A 246 9.26 4.26 5.00
CA GLY A 246 10.18 5.32 5.38
C GLY A 246 9.62 6.75 5.36
N TRP A 247 8.32 6.97 5.10
CA TRP A 247 7.74 8.31 5.13
C TRP A 247 7.69 8.90 6.55
N ILE A 248 8.23 10.12 6.69
CA ILE A 248 8.20 10.94 7.90
C ILE A 248 7.50 12.26 7.54
N LEU A 249 6.64 12.77 8.43
CA LEU A 249 6.03 14.09 8.28
C LEU A 249 7.12 15.17 8.29
N ASP A 250 7.23 15.96 7.21
CA ASP A 250 8.11 17.14 7.17
C ASP A 250 7.39 18.35 7.75
N LYS A 251 6.15 18.59 7.26
CA LYS A 251 5.22 19.58 7.81
C LYS A 251 3.77 19.35 7.34
N ILE A 252 2.82 19.77 8.15
CA ILE A 252 1.45 20.02 7.73
C ILE A 252 1.44 21.32 6.89
N VAL A 253 0.64 21.35 5.82
CA VAL A 253 0.51 22.53 4.95
C VAL A 253 -0.71 23.36 5.35
N HIS A 254 -1.88 22.74 5.48
CA HIS A 254 -3.11 23.34 6.01
C HIS A 254 -4.19 22.29 6.28
N PHE A 255 -5.20 22.68 7.05
CA PHE A 255 -6.53 22.06 7.06
C PHE A 255 -7.47 22.90 6.19
N GLU A 256 -8.31 22.24 5.39
CA GLU A 256 -9.39 22.82 4.60
C GLU A 256 -10.71 22.27 5.11
N LEU A 257 -11.56 23.15 5.65
CA LEU A 257 -12.95 22.85 5.97
C LEU A 257 -13.81 23.19 4.75
N CYS A 258 -14.44 22.18 4.15
CA CYS A 258 -15.40 22.36 3.08
C CYS A 258 -16.82 22.38 3.66
N VAL A 259 -17.56 23.50 3.59
CA VAL A 259 -18.97 23.60 4.09
C VAL A 259 -19.98 23.97 3.01
N ALA A 260 -20.98 23.13 2.78
CA ALA A 260 -22.15 23.42 1.94
C ALA A 260 -23.43 23.50 2.79
N LYS A 261 -24.44 24.24 2.30
CA LYS A 261 -25.78 24.24 2.89
C LYS A 261 -26.38 22.83 2.79
N TYR A 262 -26.93 22.32 3.89
CA TYR A 262 -27.69 21.07 3.89
C TYR A 262 -29.18 21.41 3.91
N GLN A 263 -29.80 21.34 2.74
CA GLN A 263 -31.26 21.24 2.67
C GLN A 263 -31.62 19.75 2.67
N PRO A 264 -32.37 19.25 3.68
CA PRO A 264 -32.98 17.94 3.61
C PRO A 264 -33.81 17.85 2.33
N LEU A 265 -33.44 16.90 1.48
CA LEU A 265 -33.89 16.81 0.09
C LEU A 265 -35.40 16.59 0.03
N ARG A 266 -36.16 17.59 -0.43
CA ARG A 266 -37.62 17.54 -0.60
C ARG A 266 -37.95 17.75 -2.08
N ALA A 267 -38.36 16.66 -2.75
CA ALA A 267 -38.63 16.65 -4.19
C ALA A 267 -40.04 17.16 -4.56
N SER A 268 -40.10 18.42 -4.97
CA SER A 268 -41.31 19.24 -5.02
C SER A 268 -41.56 19.78 -6.43
N SER A 269 -42.56 19.27 -7.14
CA SER A 269 -42.96 19.63 -8.53
C SER A 269 -41.99 19.25 -9.67
N TYR A 270 -42.51 19.27 -10.89
CA TYR A 270 -41.83 18.89 -12.14
C TYR A 270 -40.69 19.85 -12.53
N ILE A 271 -39.56 19.28 -12.96
CA ILE A 271 -38.41 20.02 -13.50
C ILE A 271 -38.19 19.59 -14.95
N ILE A 272 -38.04 20.55 -15.87
CA ILE A 272 -37.70 20.28 -17.28
C ILE A 272 -36.27 19.73 -17.35
N LEU A 273 -36.09 18.59 -18.03
CA LEU A 273 -34.76 17.99 -18.21
C LEU A 273 -33.84 18.90 -19.04
N PRO A 274 -32.57 19.10 -18.63
CA PRO A 274 -31.53 19.66 -19.47
C PRO A 274 -31.45 18.97 -20.84
N LYS A 275 -31.20 19.75 -21.90
CA LYS A 275 -31.22 19.26 -23.29
C LYS A 275 -30.39 18.00 -23.52
N MET A 276 -29.19 17.92 -22.92
CA MET A 276 -28.31 16.74 -23.03
C MET A 276 -28.97 15.45 -22.53
N LEU A 277 -29.74 15.50 -21.43
CA LEU A 277 -30.47 14.35 -20.90
C LEU A 277 -31.68 13.97 -21.76
N VAL A 278 -32.34 14.97 -22.37
CA VAL A 278 -33.42 14.75 -23.36
C VAL A 278 -32.87 14.06 -24.61
N ASP A 279 -31.76 14.56 -25.17
CA ASP A 279 -31.11 14.02 -26.36
C ASP A 279 -30.62 12.58 -26.13
N LYS A 280 -30.12 12.27 -24.92
CA LYS A 280 -29.75 10.90 -24.52
C LYS A 280 -30.94 9.94 -24.50
N LYS A 281 -32.21 10.38 -24.35
CA LYS A 281 -33.43 9.53 -24.28
C LYS A 281 -33.29 8.30 -23.36
N ALA A 282 -32.56 8.46 -22.27
CA ALA A 282 -32.23 7.39 -21.31
C ALA A 282 -33.10 7.47 -20.03
N VAL A 283 -33.80 8.58 -19.84
CA VAL A 283 -34.50 8.99 -18.62
C VAL A 283 -35.96 9.27 -18.96
N LEU A 284 -36.87 8.75 -18.14
CA LEU A 284 -38.28 9.12 -18.14
C LEU A 284 -38.50 10.20 -17.08
N ASN A 285 -38.96 11.36 -17.52
CA ASN A 285 -39.38 12.47 -16.66
C ASN A 285 -40.91 12.53 -16.66
N ILE A 286 -41.52 12.40 -15.48
CA ILE A 286 -42.98 12.29 -15.31
C ILE A 286 -43.53 13.66 -14.88
N GLN A 287 -44.45 14.23 -15.64
CA GLN A 287 -45.02 15.55 -15.42
C GLN A 287 -46.02 15.55 -14.26
N ASN A 288 -45.54 15.92 -13.07
CA ASN A 288 -46.34 15.98 -11.85
C ASN A 288 -46.37 17.39 -11.22
N GLU A 289 -47.53 17.80 -10.75
CA GLU A 289 -47.72 19.04 -9.97
C GLU A 289 -47.64 18.80 -8.45
N ASP A 290 -47.61 17.53 -8.03
CA ASP A 290 -47.56 17.11 -6.63
C ASP A 290 -46.14 16.85 -6.11
N GLN A 291 -46.06 16.31 -4.89
CA GLN A 291 -44.82 15.94 -4.20
C GLN A 291 -44.43 14.47 -4.42
N LYS A 292 -45.09 13.76 -5.34
CA LYS A 292 -45.03 12.29 -5.44
C LYS A 292 -44.16 11.78 -6.61
N CYS A 293 -43.32 12.61 -7.21
CA CYS A 293 -42.45 12.24 -8.35
C CYS A 293 -41.66 10.93 -8.16
N LEU A 294 -41.17 10.65 -6.94
CA LEU A 294 -40.53 9.37 -6.62
C LEU A 294 -41.50 8.18 -6.74
N VAL A 295 -42.71 8.31 -6.18
CA VAL A 295 -43.76 7.27 -6.23
C VAL A 295 -44.12 6.97 -7.68
N TRP A 296 -44.30 8.02 -8.49
CA TRP A 296 -44.56 7.88 -9.93
C TRP A 296 -43.42 7.16 -10.65
N CYS A 297 -42.16 7.42 -10.30
CA CYS A 297 -41.02 6.67 -10.87
C CYS A 297 -41.01 5.19 -10.48
N LEU A 298 -41.36 4.84 -9.23
CA LEU A 298 -41.44 3.44 -8.79
C LEU A 298 -42.57 2.68 -9.52
N ILE A 299 -43.74 3.30 -9.65
CA ILE A 299 -44.88 2.72 -10.39
C ILE A 299 -44.53 2.59 -11.87
N ALA A 300 -43.92 3.60 -12.49
CA ALA A 300 -43.51 3.56 -13.89
C ALA A 300 -42.45 2.50 -14.19
N HIS A 301 -41.61 2.15 -13.21
CA HIS A 301 -40.69 1.00 -13.30
C HIS A 301 -41.47 -0.32 -13.28
N LYS A 302 -42.29 -0.52 -12.24
CA LYS A 302 -43.08 -1.75 -12.02
C LYS A 302 -44.02 -2.08 -13.20
N LEU A 303 -44.65 -1.07 -13.79
CA LEU A 303 -45.56 -1.24 -14.94
C LEU A 303 -44.82 -1.32 -16.29
N ASN A 304 -43.53 -0.96 -16.35
CA ASN A 304 -42.67 -0.97 -17.54
C ASN A 304 -43.32 -0.37 -18.82
N ILE A 305 -44.08 0.72 -18.67
CA ILE A 305 -44.92 1.27 -19.75
C ILE A 305 -44.07 1.96 -20.83
N LEU A 306 -43.94 1.33 -22.00
CA LEU A 306 -43.21 1.86 -23.16
C LEU A 306 -44.03 2.84 -24.04
N ALA A 307 -45.23 3.25 -23.61
CA ALA A 307 -46.11 4.13 -24.37
C ALA A 307 -45.52 5.55 -24.59
N HIS A 308 -45.89 6.17 -25.71
CA HIS A 308 -45.48 7.55 -26.06
C HIS A 308 -45.82 8.55 -24.95
N ASP A 309 -47.02 8.44 -24.37
CA ASP A 309 -47.53 9.36 -23.35
C ASP A 309 -47.14 8.97 -21.91
N SER A 310 -46.12 8.13 -21.73
CA SER A 310 -45.62 7.68 -20.40
C SER A 310 -45.08 8.81 -19.51
N PHE A 311 -45.02 10.05 -19.98
CA PHE A 311 -44.74 11.22 -19.16
C PHE A 311 -45.96 11.71 -18.34
N ARG A 312 -47.19 11.26 -18.62
CA ARG A 312 -48.41 11.74 -17.93
C ARG A 312 -48.71 10.96 -16.65
N VAL A 313 -48.90 11.65 -15.53
CA VAL A 313 -49.23 11.07 -14.21
C VAL A 313 -50.52 10.23 -14.22
N SER A 314 -51.50 10.55 -15.07
CA SER A 314 -52.79 9.85 -15.14
C SER A 314 -52.70 8.35 -15.44
N TYR A 315 -51.60 7.87 -16.05
CA TYR A 315 -51.35 6.44 -16.23
C TYR A 315 -50.93 5.72 -14.94
N TYR A 316 -50.44 6.46 -13.94
CA TYR A 316 -49.86 5.93 -12.72
C TYR A 316 -50.77 6.10 -11.50
N THR A 317 -51.67 7.09 -11.51
CA THR A 317 -52.64 7.34 -10.44
C THR A 317 -53.46 6.11 -10.02
N PRO A 318 -53.96 5.23 -10.93
CA PRO A 318 -54.70 4.03 -10.52
C PRO A 318 -53.89 3.04 -9.67
N HIS A 319 -52.56 3.09 -9.77
CA HIS A 319 -51.62 2.19 -9.11
C HIS A 319 -50.95 2.82 -7.88
N GLU A 320 -51.39 4.01 -7.44
CA GLU A 320 -50.75 4.74 -6.33
C GLU A 320 -50.66 3.90 -5.03
N GLN A 321 -51.72 3.15 -4.73
CA GLN A 321 -51.82 2.30 -3.54
C GLN A 321 -50.87 1.09 -3.55
N GLU A 322 -50.21 0.78 -4.68
CA GLU A 322 -49.28 -0.33 -4.77
C GLU A 322 -47.90 -0.02 -4.15
N ILE A 323 -47.58 1.26 -3.92
CA ILE A 323 -46.35 1.69 -3.27
C ILE A 323 -46.61 1.96 -1.78
N LYS A 324 -45.99 1.16 -0.92
CA LYS A 324 -46.12 1.26 0.53
C LYS A 324 -45.21 2.37 1.05
N LEU A 325 -45.82 3.44 1.56
CA LEU A 325 -45.12 4.60 2.13
C LEU A 325 -45.04 4.61 3.66
N ASP A 326 -45.83 3.80 4.38
CA ASP A 326 -45.76 3.57 5.84
C ASP A 326 -45.44 4.83 6.70
N GLY A 327 -46.29 5.86 6.54
CA GLY A 327 -46.18 7.12 7.29
C GLY A 327 -45.11 8.10 6.79
N MET A 328 -44.44 7.82 5.67
CA MET A 328 -43.54 8.78 5.02
C MET A 328 -44.34 9.85 4.27
N GLU A 329 -44.23 11.09 4.71
CA GLU A 329 -44.73 12.25 3.96
C GLU A 329 -44.01 12.37 2.61
N CYS A 330 -44.78 12.61 1.55
CA CYS A 330 -44.21 13.03 0.28
C CYS A 330 -43.85 14.52 0.35
N PRO A 331 -42.62 14.92 -0.02
CA PRO A 331 -41.69 14.12 -0.81
C PRO A 331 -40.64 13.35 0.01
N VAL A 332 -40.32 12.13 -0.44
CA VAL A 332 -39.43 11.19 0.25
C VAL A 332 -37.95 11.64 0.13
N PRO A 333 -37.27 11.95 1.25
CA PRO A 333 -35.85 12.33 1.25
C PRO A 333 -34.92 11.11 1.12
N LEU A 334 -33.69 11.32 0.62
CA LEU A 334 -32.72 10.24 0.37
C LEU A 334 -32.45 9.33 1.59
N ASN A 335 -32.43 9.89 2.80
CA ASN A 335 -32.20 9.11 4.03
C ASN A 335 -33.36 8.17 4.40
N LYS A 336 -34.52 8.28 3.74
CA LYS A 336 -35.68 7.39 3.90
C LYS A 336 -35.75 6.31 2.82
N ILE A 337 -34.93 6.37 1.76
CA ILE A 337 -34.85 5.33 0.72
C ILE A 337 -34.62 3.91 1.31
N PRO A 338 -33.72 3.67 2.28
CA PRO A 338 -33.53 2.33 2.88
C PRO A 338 -34.74 1.81 3.69
N ILE A 339 -35.70 2.69 3.99
CA ILE A 339 -36.98 2.31 4.59
C ILE A 339 -37.94 1.90 3.45
N LEU A 340 -38.02 2.71 2.40
CA LEU A 340 -38.86 2.45 1.23
C LEU A 340 -38.51 1.15 0.50
N GLU A 341 -37.21 0.85 0.34
CA GLU A 341 -36.70 -0.43 -0.19
C GLU A 341 -37.27 -1.63 0.58
N ARG A 342 -37.24 -1.56 1.92
CA ARG A 342 -37.72 -2.65 2.80
C ARG A 342 -39.21 -2.90 2.67
N HIS A 343 -40.03 -1.85 2.56
CA HIS A 343 -41.49 -1.99 2.49
C HIS A 343 -41.99 -2.48 1.12
N ASN A 344 -41.24 -2.19 0.05
CA ASN A 344 -41.63 -2.49 -1.33
C ASN A 344 -40.83 -3.65 -1.96
N ASN A 345 -39.83 -4.18 -1.25
CA ASN A 345 -38.90 -5.22 -1.71
C ASN A 345 -38.18 -4.86 -3.02
N LEU A 346 -37.61 -3.66 -3.06
CA LEU A 346 -36.90 -3.10 -4.22
C LEU A 346 -35.47 -2.72 -3.84
N ARG A 347 -34.57 -2.77 -4.82
CA ARG A 347 -33.21 -2.21 -4.74
C ARG A 347 -33.20 -0.86 -5.45
N ILE A 348 -32.96 0.23 -4.73
CA ILE A 348 -33.02 1.59 -5.28
C ILE A 348 -31.61 2.19 -5.36
N ASN A 349 -31.21 2.66 -6.55
CA ASN A 349 -30.05 3.54 -6.71
C ASN A 349 -30.54 4.92 -7.11
N VAL A 350 -29.94 5.97 -6.53
CA VAL A 350 -30.19 7.36 -6.91
C VAL A 350 -28.89 8.01 -7.35
N PHE A 351 -28.93 8.63 -8.52
CA PHE A 351 -27.83 9.39 -9.11
C PHE A 351 -28.20 10.87 -9.18
N GLY A 352 -27.24 11.75 -8.98
CA GLY A 352 -27.36 13.19 -9.24
C GLY A 352 -26.88 13.55 -10.65
N TYR A 353 -27.20 14.77 -11.08
CA TYR A 353 -26.71 15.34 -12.33
C TYR A 353 -26.31 16.81 -12.12
N GLU A 354 -25.03 17.13 -12.27
CA GLU A 354 -24.44 18.46 -12.11
C GLU A 354 -23.34 18.63 -13.19
N GLU A 355 -23.16 19.84 -13.72
CA GLU A 355 -22.11 20.18 -14.71
C GLU A 355 -22.01 19.29 -15.98
N ASN A 356 -23.09 18.58 -16.31
CA ASN A 356 -23.20 17.54 -17.36
C ASN A 356 -22.63 16.16 -17.01
N GLU A 357 -22.21 15.94 -15.76
CA GLU A 357 -21.80 14.63 -15.24
C GLU A 357 -22.92 13.98 -14.41
N VAL A 358 -22.90 12.64 -14.35
CA VAL A 358 -23.80 11.82 -13.53
C VAL A 358 -22.98 11.17 -12.42
N PHE A 359 -23.40 11.35 -11.16
CA PHE A 359 -22.68 10.86 -9.99
C PHE A 359 -23.60 10.15 -8.99
N PRO A 360 -23.10 9.20 -8.19
CA PRO A 360 -23.95 8.43 -7.28
C PRO A 360 -24.27 9.25 -6.01
N LEU A 361 -25.56 9.37 -5.69
CA LEU A 361 -26.06 9.98 -4.44
C LEU A 361 -26.41 8.92 -3.39
N TYR A 362 -27.00 7.81 -3.84
CA TYR A 362 -27.33 6.65 -3.03
C TYR A 362 -27.19 5.39 -3.88
N VAL A 363 -26.50 4.38 -3.39
CA VAL A 363 -26.39 3.08 -4.04
C VAL A 363 -26.75 2.03 -3.00
N SER A 364 -27.74 1.20 -3.31
CA SER A 364 -28.22 0.19 -2.37
C SER A 364 -27.12 -0.82 -2.04
N LYS A 365 -27.14 -1.32 -0.81
CA LYS A 365 -26.30 -2.45 -0.38
C LYS A 365 -26.97 -3.80 -0.60
N ARG A 366 -28.24 -3.81 -1.02
CA ARG A 366 -29.01 -5.03 -1.21
C ARG A 366 -28.57 -5.77 -2.48
N VAL A 367 -28.63 -7.09 -2.41
CA VAL A 367 -28.31 -8.03 -3.49
C VAL A 367 -29.57 -8.88 -3.67
N ASP A 368 -29.84 -9.29 -4.91
CA ASP A 368 -30.96 -10.17 -5.29
C ASP A 368 -32.39 -9.60 -5.38
N GLU A 369 -32.61 -8.27 -5.36
CA GLU A 369 -33.92 -7.67 -5.76
C GLU A 369 -33.90 -6.84 -7.06
N GLU A 370 -35.11 -6.56 -7.57
CA GLU A 370 -35.34 -5.73 -8.75
C GLU A 370 -34.80 -4.31 -8.56
N CYS A 371 -34.07 -3.82 -9.58
CA CYS A 371 -33.19 -2.67 -9.46
C CYS A 371 -33.77 -1.42 -10.14
N VAL A 372 -34.34 -0.51 -9.34
CA VAL A 372 -34.76 0.81 -9.80
C VAL A 372 -33.58 1.76 -9.78
N ASN A 373 -33.26 2.36 -10.93
CA ASN A 373 -32.27 3.44 -11.02
C ASN A 373 -33.02 4.76 -11.20
N LEU A 374 -32.80 5.71 -10.31
CA LEU A 374 -33.44 7.03 -10.30
C LEU A 374 -32.40 8.13 -10.56
N LEU A 375 -32.80 9.16 -11.28
CA LEU A 375 -32.02 10.39 -11.45
C LEU A 375 -32.71 11.50 -10.65
N LEU A 376 -32.03 12.06 -9.65
CA LEU A 376 -32.48 13.24 -8.94
C LEU A 376 -31.93 14.48 -9.66
N ILE A 377 -32.79 15.18 -10.39
CA ILE A 377 -32.48 16.49 -10.96
C ILE A 377 -32.95 17.58 -10.00
N THR A 378 -32.27 18.72 -10.02
CA THR A 378 -32.49 19.80 -9.05
C THR A 378 -32.32 21.16 -9.73
N ASN A 379 -33.04 22.17 -9.25
CA ASN A 379 -32.86 23.57 -9.64
C ASN A 379 -32.68 24.42 -8.35
N GLU A 380 -32.77 25.75 -8.46
CA GLU A 380 -32.54 26.66 -7.33
C GLU A 380 -33.57 26.54 -6.18
N GLU A 381 -34.77 26.05 -6.46
CA GLU A 381 -35.90 26.00 -5.51
C GLU A 381 -36.42 24.59 -5.21
N THR A 382 -36.31 23.68 -6.19
CA THR A 382 -36.98 22.38 -6.19
C THR A 382 -36.11 21.22 -6.68
N GLN A 383 -36.59 20.00 -6.44
CA GLN A 383 -35.94 18.76 -6.84
C GLN A 383 -36.98 17.80 -7.41
N HIS A 384 -36.58 16.95 -8.36
CA HIS A 384 -37.49 16.06 -9.06
C HIS A 384 -36.80 14.74 -9.36
N TYR A 385 -37.47 13.63 -9.02
CA TYR A 385 -37.00 12.29 -9.37
C TYR A 385 -37.49 11.92 -10.76
N CYS A 386 -36.57 11.51 -11.63
CA CYS A 386 -36.83 10.86 -12.89
C CYS A 386 -36.43 9.37 -12.84
N LEU A 387 -37.03 8.53 -13.67
CA LEU A 387 -36.70 7.11 -13.79
C LEU A 387 -35.63 6.89 -14.88
N ILE A 388 -34.48 6.31 -14.54
CA ILE A 388 -33.45 5.92 -15.50
C ILE A 388 -33.87 4.60 -16.15
N ARG A 389 -34.31 4.66 -17.41
CA ARG A 389 -34.72 3.48 -18.20
C ARG A 389 -33.54 2.74 -18.83
N ASN A 390 -32.42 3.42 -19.09
CA ASN A 390 -31.24 2.79 -19.69
C ASN A 390 -29.94 3.46 -19.20
N MET A 391 -29.26 2.83 -18.24
CA MET A 391 -28.03 3.37 -17.65
C MET A 391 -26.88 3.47 -18.67
N SER A 392 -26.69 2.45 -19.51
CA SER A 392 -25.61 2.45 -20.52
C SER A 392 -25.76 3.58 -21.54
N ARG A 393 -27.00 3.96 -21.87
CA ARG A 393 -27.34 5.08 -22.75
C ARG A 393 -27.27 6.44 -22.05
N LEU A 394 -27.42 6.50 -20.72
CA LEU A 394 -27.23 7.71 -19.93
C LEU A 394 -25.74 8.08 -19.83
N LEU A 395 -24.92 7.10 -19.45
CA LEU A 395 -23.48 7.28 -19.17
C LEU A 395 -22.58 7.19 -20.40
N GLY A 396 -22.98 6.46 -21.43
CA GLY A 396 -22.23 6.29 -22.67
C GLY A 396 -22.78 7.13 -23.82
N ASP A 397 -22.01 7.23 -24.89
CA ASP A 397 -22.53 7.61 -26.19
C ASP A 397 -22.95 6.34 -26.97
N LEU A 398 -23.99 6.47 -27.79
CA LEU A 398 -24.45 5.39 -28.67
C LEU A 398 -23.42 5.16 -29.79
N THR A 399 -22.40 4.35 -29.51
CA THR A 399 -21.49 3.87 -30.56
C THR A 399 -22.23 2.91 -31.49
N LYS A 400 -21.71 2.71 -32.71
CA LYS A 400 -22.34 1.87 -33.74
C LYS A 400 -22.42 0.37 -33.40
N HIS A 401 -21.82 -0.06 -32.30
CA HIS A 401 -21.83 -1.43 -31.82
C HIS A 401 -22.83 -1.54 -30.67
N ASN A 402 -23.79 -2.47 -30.80
CA ASN A 402 -24.95 -2.62 -29.93
C ASN A 402 -24.62 -3.21 -28.52
N ASP A 403 -23.35 -3.18 -28.13
CA ASP A 403 -22.85 -3.85 -26.94
C ASP A 403 -23.23 -3.09 -25.67
N LYS A 404 -23.90 -3.77 -24.74
CA LYS A 404 -24.26 -3.21 -23.43
C LYS A 404 -23.00 -2.94 -22.61
N HIS A 405 -22.56 -1.69 -22.59
CA HIS A 405 -21.53 -1.25 -21.65
C HIS A 405 -21.95 -1.51 -20.21
N LEU A 406 -21.05 -2.18 -19.46
CA LEU A 406 -21.19 -2.49 -18.05
C LEU A 406 -20.64 -1.32 -17.23
N TYR A 407 -21.30 -0.97 -16.14
CA TYR A 407 -20.91 0.15 -15.29
C TYR A 407 -20.98 -0.25 -13.81
N CYS A 408 -19.97 0.13 -13.03
CA CYS A 408 -20.06 0.05 -11.58
C CYS A 408 -20.91 1.21 -11.06
N TYR A 409 -22.09 0.92 -10.49
CA TYR A 409 -23.00 1.96 -9.99
C TYR A 409 -22.43 2.75 -8.79
N ARG A 410 -21.38 2.25 -8.12
CA ARG A 410 -20.71 2.95 -7.00
C ARG A 410 -19.67 3.96 -7.45
N CYS A 411 -19.06 3.78 -8.63
CA CYS A 411 -18.00 4.67 -9.11
C CYS A 411 -18.21 5.25 -10.52
N VAL A 412 -19.29 4.85 -11.19
CA VAL A 412 -19.66 5.21 -12.57
C VAL A 412 -18.62 4.77 -13.62
N HIS A 413 -17.59 4.01 -13.23
CA HIS A 413 -16.57 3.52 -14.15
C HIS A 413 -17.12 2.44 -15.09
N ARG A 414 -16.67 2.47 -16.35
CA ARG A 414 -17.10 1.57 -17.43
C ARG A 414 -16.19 0.35 -17.53
N PHE A 415 -16.78 -0.83 -17.65
CA PHE A 415 -16.09 -2.11 -17.83
C PHE A 415 -16.46 -2.77 -19.15
N ALA A 416 -15.52 -3.50 -19.73
CA ALA A 416 -15.69 -4.21 -21.00
C ALA A 416 -16.27 -5.62 -20.83
N LYS A 417 -16.14 -6.22 -19.65
CA LYS A 417 -16.59 -7.58 -19.33
C LYS A 417 -17.14 -7.67 -17.90
N VAL A 418 -17.94 -8.70 -17.62
CA VAL A 418 -18.62 -8.89 -16.33
C VAL A 418 -17.61 -9.30 -15.25
N GLU A 419 -16.68 -10.19 -15.57
CA GLU A 419 -15.72 -10.74 -14.60
C GLU A 419 -14.82 -9.63 -14.03
N ILE A 420 -14.41 -8.68 -14.88
CA ILE A 420 -13.60 -7.51 -14.48
C ILE A 420 -14.43 -6.54 -13.60
N LEU A 421 -15.74 -6.43 -13.85
CA LEU A 421 -16.64 -5.65 -12.98
C LEU A 421 -16.83 -6.34 -11.62
N GLU A 422 -16.93 -7.67 -11.58
CA GLU A 422 -17.04 -8.45 -10.34
C GLU A 422 -15.77 -8.36 -9.49
N GLU A 423 -14.59 -8.52 -10.09
CA GLU A 423 -13.29 -8.23 -9.45
C GLU A 423 -13.23 -6.79 -8.93
N HIS A 424 -13.72 -5.82 -9.71
CA HIS A 424 -13.76 -4.42 -9.31
C HIS A 424 -14.68 -4.16 -8.10
N LEU A 425 -15.84 -4.82 -8.05
CA LEU A 425 -16.81 -4.64 -6.97
C LEU A 425 -16.27 -5.10 -5.62
N GLN A 426 -15.37 -6.09 -5.58
CA GLN A 426 -14.74 -6.56 -4.34
C GLN A 426 -14.13 -5.39 -3.55
N TYR A 427 -13.20 -4.63 -4.16
CA TYR A 427 -12.53 -3.50 -3.50
C TYR A 427 -13.33 -2.18 -3.57
N CYS A 428 -14.07 -1.93 -4.66
CA CYS A 428 -14.89 -0.71 -4.75
C CYS A 428 -16.01 -0.68 -3.70
N SER A 429 -16.39 -1.85 -3.15
CA SER A 429 -17.40 -1.94 -2.10
C SER A 429 -16.97 -1.36 -0.74
N GLU A 430 -15.67 -1.21 -0.50
CA GLU A 430 -15.10 -0.71 0.76
C GLU A 430 -15.22 0.82 0.89
N HIS A 431 -15.28 1.54 -0.23
CA HIS A 431 -15.32 3.00 -0.28
C HIS A 431 -16.75 3.54 -0.44
N SER A 432 -17.03 4.73 0.09
CA SER A 432 -18.26 5.47 -0.20
C SER A 432 -18.45 5.65 -1.72
N PRO A 433 -19.68 5.68 -2.26
CA PRO A 433 -19.90 5.99 -3.67
C PRO A 433 -19.21 7.30 -4.07
N GLN A 434 -18.47 7.28 -5.19
CA GLN A 434 -17.52 8.34 -5.57
C GLN A 434 -17.31 8.39 -7.08
N HIS A 435 -17.34 9.56 -7.72
CA HIS A 435 -16.96 9.66 -9.15
C HIS A 435 -15.42 9.62 -9.28
N ILE A 436 -14.88 8.77 -10.17
CA ILE A 436 -13.43 8.63 -10.37
C ILE A 436 -13.01 9.39 -11.64
N THR A 437 -12.41 10.57 -11.45
CA THR A 437 -11.81 11.37 -12.52
C THR A 437 -10.31 11.02 -12.67
N MET A 438 -9.88 10.72 -13.90
CA MET A 438 -8.46 10.50 -14.21
C MET A 438 -7.73 11.85 -14.39
N PRO A 439 -6.43 11.99 -14.03
CA PRO A 439 -5.70 13.23 -14.24
C PRO A 439 -5.52 13.55 -15.72
N GLU A 440 -5.34 14.84 -16.03
CA GLU A 440 -5.29 15.33 -17.41
C GLU A 440 -4.16 14.71 -18.24
N LYS A 441 -4.37 14.67 -19.57
CA LYS A 441 -3.47 14.01 -20.53
C LYS A 441 -2.15 14.78 -20.68
N GLY A 442 -1.22 14.50 -19.78
CA GLY A 442 0.09 15.13 -19.68
C GLY A 442 0.66 15.07 -18.26
N GLU A 443 -0.20 14.96 -17.25
CA GLU A 443 0.18 14.87 -15.84
C GLU A 443 0.50 13.43 -15.41
N ASN A 444 0.04 12.43 -16.17
CA ASN A 444 0.18 10.99 -15.91
C ASN A 444 1.60 10.41 -16.15
N PHE A 445 2.64 11.24 -16.27
CA PHE A 445 4.00 10.78 -16.58
C PHE A 445 4.96 10.93 -15.39
N ILE A 446 5.35 9.80 -14.79
CA ILE A 446 6.49 9.74 -13.87
C ILE A 446 7.78 9.97 -14.69
N LYS A 447 8.48 11.08 -14.41
CA LYS A 447 9.77 11.41 -15.02
C LYS A 447 10.87 11.28 -13.99
N PHE A 448 11.78 10.33 -14.20
CA PHE A 448 13.00 10.23 -13.39
C PHE A 448 13.89 11.45 -13.67
N GLN A 449 14.05 12.31 -12.66
CA GLN A 449 14.98 13.42 -12.72
C GLN A 449 16.40 12.91 -12.47
N ASN A 450 17.41 13.58 -13.02
CA ASN A 450 18.83 13.35 -12.72
C ASN A 450 19.44 11.98 -13.13
N VAL A 451 18.73 11.13 -13.87
CA VAL A 451 19.26 9.84 -14.39
C VAL A 451 20.57 10.01 -15.16
N HIS A 452 20.71 11.11 -15.89
CA HIS A 452 21.92 11.43 -16.66
C HIS A 452 23.16 11.71 -15.80
N TYR A 453 23.03 11.82 -14.46
CA TYR A 453 24.16 11.86 -13.53
C TYR A 453 24.51 10.49 -12.92
N GLN A 454 23.80 9.41 -13.27
CA GLN A 454 24.11 8.05 -12.80
C GLN A 454 25.20 7.41 -13.65
N HIS A 455 26.03 6.59 -13.01
CA HIS A 455 27.05 5.79 -13.68
C HIS A 455 26.62 4.31 -13.72
N PRO A 456 26.88 3.57 -14.82
CA PRO A 456 26.78 2.11 -14.83
C PRO A 456 27.54 1.48 -13.65
N LEU A 457 27.00 0.45 -13.02
CA LEU A 457 27.67 -0.21 -11.90
C LEU A 457 28.88 -1.00 -12.45
N PRO A 458 30.10 -0.76 -11.94
CA PRO A 458 31.33 -1.31 -12.54
C PRO A 458 31.54 -2.80 -12.23
N TYR A 459 30.85 -3.33 -11.23
CA TYR A 459 30.89 -4.74 -10.87
C TYR A 459 29.46 -5.23 -10.68
N ILE A 460 29.18 -6.43 -11.17
CA ILE A 460 27.91 -7.14 -10.99
C ILE A 460 28.25 -8.57 -10.58
N ILE A 461 27.58 -9.09 -9.54
CA ILE A 461 27.67 -10.50 -9.19
C ILE A 461 26.40 -11.17 -9.70
N TYR A 462 26.53 -12.22 -10.50
CA TYR A 462 25.44 -13.14 -10.80
C TYR A 462 25.64 -14.39 -9.93
N ALA A 463 24.60 -14.82 -9.23
CA ALA A 463 24.66 -15.91 -8.28
C ALA A 463 23.40 -16.79 -8.37
N ASP A 464 23.55 -18.05 -8.00
CA ASP A 464 22.47 -19.04 -8.02
C ASP A 464 22.67 -20.12 -6.94
N PHE A 465 21.58 -20.80 -6.58
CA PHE A 465 21.57 -21.87 -5.58
C PHE A 465 20.91 -23.15 -6.10
N GLU A 466 21.48 -24.28 -5.69
CA GLU A 466 20.78 -25.56 -5.73
C GLU A 466 20.30 -25.95 -4.33
N SER A 467 19.13 -26.57 -4.25
CA SER A 467 18.49 -26.97 -2.98
C SER A 467 18.00 -28.40 -2.99
N LEU A 468 18.14 -29.08 -1.85
CA LEU A 468 17.52 -30.36 -1.55
C LEU A 468 16.11 -30.16 -0.99
N ILE A 469 15.22 -31.12 -1.25
CA ILE A 469 13.90 -31.20 -0.59
C ILE A 469 14.00 -32.21 0.56
N VAL A 470 14.40 -31.72 1.74
CA VAL A 470 14.52 -32.53 2.95
C VAL A 470 13.12 -32.77 3.53
N LYS A 471 12.69 -34.03 3.63
CA LYS A 471 11.36 -34.39 4.15
C LYS A 471 11.35 -34.25 5.68
N GLU A 472 10.59 -33.28 6.19
CA GLU A 472 10.39 -33.01 7.62
C GLU A 472 8.90 -32.97 7.89
N VAL A 473 8.38 -33.92 8.70
CA VAL A 473 6.97 -33.96 9.10
C VAL A 473 6.81 -33.28 10.46
N HIS A 474 6.31 -32.05 10.44
CA HIS A 474 6.05 -31.28 11.66
C HIS A 474 4.64 -30.69 11.65
N THR A 475 3.80 -31.18 12.57
CA THR A 475 2.45 -30.66 12.81
C THR A 475 2.49 -29.50 13.80
N SER A 476 2.19 -28.30 13.30
CA SER A 476 1.77 -27.15 14.11
C SER A 476 0.24 -27.07 14.11
N ALA A 477 -0.37 -26.43 15.11
CA ALA A 477 -1.80 -26.57 15.44
C ALA A 477 -2.81 -26.42 14.28
N ASN A 478 -2.47 -25.68 13.21
CA ASN A 478 -3.31 -25.51 12.01
C ASN A 478 -2.56 -25.79 10.68
N THR A 479 -1.30 -26.26 10.71
CA THR A 479 -0.43 -26.37 9.52
C THR A 479 0.58 -27.51 9.64
N GLU A 480 0.61 -28.37 8.63
CA GLU A 480 1.58 -29.46 8.48
C GLU A 480 2.71 -29.02 7.55
N ILE A 481 3.94 -29.01 8.07
CA ILE A 481 5.15 -28.92 7.25
C ILE A 481 5.45 -30.35 6.79
N ILE A 482 5.62 -30.53 5.47
CA ILE A 482 5.90 -31.82 4.82
C ILE A 482 7.35 -31.95 4.32
N ALA A 483 8.00 -30.82 4.03
CA ALA A 483 9.38 -30.74 3.56
C ALA A 483 9.96 -29.33 3.76
N ARG A 484 11.29 -29.26 3.81
CA ARG A 484 12.10 -28.03 3.86
C ARG A 484 13.06 -27.98 2.67
N HIS A 485 13.21 -26.80 2.07
CA HIS A 485 14.28 -26.53 1.11
C HIS A 485 15.59 -26.24 1.85
N GLU A 486 16.66 -26.94 1.49
CA GLU A 486 17.99 -26.75 2.08
C GLU A 486 19.03 -26.55 0.98
N ALA A 487 19.69 -25.38 0.97
CA ALA A 487 20.71 -25.07 -0.02
C ALA A 487 21.91 -26.03 0.11
N CYS A 488 22.19 -26.76 -0.97
CA CYS A 488 23.22 -27.80 -1.05
C CYS A 488 24.34 -27.48 -2.04
N GLY A 489 24.15 -26.47 -2.89
CA GLY A 489 25.17 -25.94 -3.78
C GLY A 489 24.92 -24.49 -4.13
N TYR A 490 25.95 -23.82 -4.64
CA TYR A 490 25.84 -22.51 -5.25
C TYR A 490 26.89 -22.30 -6.33
N ALA A 491 26.58 -21.41 -7.26
CA ALA A 491 27.54 -20.86 -8.19
C ALA A 491 27.45 -19.32 -8.18
N TYR A 492 28.58 -18.63 -8.29
CA TYR A 492 28.56 -17.20 -8.61
C TYR A 492 29.72 -16.78 -9.51
N VAL A 493 29.46 -15.75 -10.32
CA VAL A 493 30.43 -15.12 -11.21
C VAL A 493 30.40 -13.60 -11.01
N ILE A 494 31.58 -12.97 -11.04
CA ILE A 494 31.73 -11.52 -10.90
C ILE A 494 32.12 -10.94 -12.25
N ILE A 495 31.27 -10.09 -12.81
CA ILE A 495 31.50 -9.39 -14.06
C ILE A 495 32.10 -8.01 -13.79
N GLY A 496 33.16 -7.67 -14.52
CA GLY A 496 33.91 -6.42 -14.40
C GLY A 496 33.46 -5.31 -15.36
N PRO A 497 34.12 -4.13 -15.32
CA PRO A 497 33.76 -2.97 -16.13
C PRO A 497 33.93 -3.18 -17.65
N ASP A 498 34.73 -4.18 -18.04
CA ASP A 498 34.99 -4.59 -19.42
C ASP A 498 33.99 -5.65 -19.93
N GLY A 499 33.03 -6.07 -19.08
CA GLY A 499 32.03 -7.09 -19.39
C GLY A 499 32.55 -8.53 -19.30
N ARG A 500 33.74 -8.77 -18.73
CA ARG A 500 34.33 -10.11 -18.57
C ARG A 500 34.29 -10.59 -17.13
N SER A 501 34.50 -11.90 -16.94
CA SER A 501 34.68 -12.48 -15.60
C SER A 501 35.95 -11.96 -14.94
N VAL A 502 35.84 -11.37 -13.75
CA VAL A 502 36.99 -10.87 -12.96
C VAL A 502 37.86 -12.01 -12.43
N LYS A 503 37.26 -13.19 -12.25
CA LYS A 503 37.87 -14.44 -11.79
C LYS A 503 37.05 -15.64 -12.32
N PRO A 504 37.58 -16.87 -12.30
CA PRO A 504 36.80 -18.07 -12.62
C PRO A 504 35.53 -18.20 -11.78
N ILE A 505 34.51 -18.86 -12.35
CA ILE A 505 33.25 -19.14 -11.64
C ILE A 505 33.52 -19.85 -10.30
N SER A 506 32.90 -19.34 -9.24
CA SER A 506 33.06 -19.86 -7.89
C SER A 506 31.89 -20.79 -7.57
N VAL A 507 32.16 -22.10 -7.58
CA VAL A 507 31.17 -23.17 -7.36
C VAL A 507 31.46 -23.87 -6.04
N TYR A 508 30.40 -24.26 -5.34
CA TYR A 508 30.46 -25.08 -4.12
C TYR A 508 29.31 -26.07 -4.11
N ARG A 509 29.56 -27.29 -3.62
CA ARG A 509 28.55 -28.31 -3.33
C ARG A 509 28.90 -28.98 -2.01
N GLY A 510 27.94 -29.13 -1.10
CA GLY A 510 28.14 -29.67 0.24
C GLY A 510 27.17 -29.11 1.27
N GLU A 511 27.25 -29.63 2.49
CA GLU A 511 26.46 -29.14 3.63
C GLU A 511 26.76 -27.66 3.93
N ASN A 512 25.80 -26.95 4.54
CA ASN A 512 25.97 -25.53 4.93
C ASN A 512 26.30 -24.60 3.74
N ALA A 513 25.86 -24.92 2.51
CA ALA A 513 26.19 -24.15 1.31
C ALA A 513 25.86 -22.65 1.43
N MET A 514 24.73 -22.30 2.06
CA MET A 514 24.34 -20.90 2.29
C MET A 514 25.32 -20.14 3.21
N LYS A 515 25.88 -20.81 4.23
CA LYS A 515 26.89 -20.21 5.11
C LYS A 515 28.19 -19.97 4.33
N HIS A 516 28.65 -20.96 3.58
CA HIS A 516 29.84 -20.83 2.71
C HIS A 516 29.66 -19.76 1.63
N PHE A 517 28.46 -19.64 1.05
CA PHE A 517 28.11 -18.56 0.12
C PHE A 517 28.26 -17.19 0.78
N MET A 518 27.67 -17.01 1.96
CA MET A 518 27.71 -15.73 2.68
C MET A 518 29.14 -15.35 3.11
N GLU A 519 29.95 -16.30 3.60
CA GLU A 519 31.36 -16.07 3.91
C GLU A 519 32.15 -15.60 2.68
N ASN A 520 31.95 -16.28 1.54
CA ASN A 520 32.62 -15.92 0.28
C ASN A 520 32.13 -14.57 -0.27
N ILE A 521 30.83 -14.33 -0.39
CA ILE A 521 30.28 -13.07 -0.92
C ILE A 521 30.67 -11.86 -0.05
N LEU A 522 30.74 -12.02 1.28
CA LEU A 522 31.24 -10.96 2.15
C LEU A 522 32.74 -10.70 1.97
N LYS A 523 33.55 -11.73 1.66
CA LYS A 523 34.96 -11.55 1.28
C LYS A 523 35.09 -10.82 -0.06
N GLU A 524 34.36 -11.25 -1.10
CA GLU A 524 34.35 -10.58 -2.41
C GLU A 524 33.91 -9.11 -2.27
N LYS A 525 32.93 -8.81 -1.40
CA LYS A 525 32.52 -7.44 -1.09
C LYS A 525 33.67 -6.58 -0.54
N GLU A 526 34.54 -7.11 0.32
CA GLU A 526 35.70 -6.35 0.83
C GLU A 526 36.76 -6.12 -0.27
N GLU A 527 37.02 -7.12 -1.11
CA GLU A 527 37.94 -6.99 -2.26
C GLU A 527 37.42 -5.99 -3.30
N LEU A 528 36.13 -6.05 -3.63
CA LEU A 528 35.47 -5.09 -4.52
C LEU A 528 35.34 -3.70 -3.88
N ALA A 529 35.16 -3.60 -2.56
CA ALA A 529 35.17 -2.31 -1.85
C ALA A 529 36.53 -1.61 -1.97
N ALA A 530 37.64 -2.34 -1.87
CA ALA A 530 38.98 -1.80 -2.14
C ALA A 530 39.10 -1.26 -3.57
N LYS A 531 38.71 -2.06 -4.59
CA LYS A 531 38.73 -1.65 -6.01
C LYS A 531 37.79 -0.48 -6.32
N LEU A 532 36.64 -0.39 -5.64
CA LEU A 532 35.68 0.70 -5.77
C LEU A 532 36.13 2.00 -5.10
N THR A 533 36.95 1.93 -4.06
CA THR A 533 37.37 3.12 -3.28
C THR A 533 38.75 3.64 -3.64
N SER A 534 39.56 2.83 -4.34
CA SER A 534 40.74 3.31 -5.05
C SER A 534 40.37 4.33 -6.14
N ILE A 535 41.28 5.26 -6.43
CA ILE A 535 41.18 6.22 -7.53
C ILE A 535 42.50 6.15 -8.31
N VAL A 536 42.45 5.60 -9.51
CA VAL A 536 43.57 5.58 -10.46
C VAL A 536 43.73 6.99 -11.05
N PRO A 537 44.93 7.60 -11.01
CA PRO A 537 45.16 8.92 -11.60
C PRO A 537 44.81 8.97 -13.09
N ILE A 538 44.35 10.14 -13.55
CA ILE A 538 43.99 10.34 -14.95
C ILE A 538 45.17 10.10 -15.91
N HIS A 539 44.92 9.30 -16.95
CA HIS A 539 45.81 9.09 -18.08
C HIS A 539 45.13 9.61 -19.35
N MET A 540 45.83 10.48 -20.09
CA MET A 540 45.34 11.11 -21.33
C MET A 540 46.32 10.85 -22.46
N THR A 541 45.81 10.39 -23.60
CA THR A 541 46.54 10.38 -24.87
C THR A 541 46.56 11.78 -25.50
N PRO A 542 47.42 12.04 -26.51
CA PRO A 542 47.39 13.29 -27.26
C PRO A 542 46.03 13.59 -27.90
N GLN A 543 45.27 12.55 -28.29
CA GLN A 543 43.92 12.70 -28.83
C GLN A 543 42.91 13.13 -27.76
N ASP A 544 42.95 12.52 -26.57
CA ASP A 544 42.07 12.88 -25.45
C ASP A 544 42.21 14.37 -25.06
N GLU A 545 43.42 14.92 -25.14
CA GLU A 545 43.70 16.32 -24.85
C GLU A 545 43.25 17.27 -25.99
N LEU A 546 43.23 16.81 -27.25
CA LEU A 546 42.59 17.53 -28.36
C LEU A 546 41.05 17.52 -28.22
N ASP A 547 40.47 16.37 -27.88
CA ASP A 547 39.03 16.20 -27.66
C ASP A 547 38.56 17.07 -26.48
N PHE A 548 39.31 17.10 -25.38
CA PHE A 548 39.06 18.01 -24.26
C PHE A 548 39.12 19.50 -24.65
N ARG A 549 40.11 19.90 -25.46
CA ARG A 549 40.28 21.31 -25.89
C ARG A 549 39.21 21.76 -26.87
N SER A 550 38.78 20.88 -27.78
CA SER A 550 37.75 21.14 -28.79
C SER A 550 36.32 21.01 -28.26
N ALA A 551 36.11 20.32 -27.13
CA ALA A 551 34.79 20.17 -26.54
C ALA A 551 34.12 21.52 -26.19
N THR A 552 32.96 21.75 -26.82
CA THR A 552 32.12 22.96 -26.65
C THR A 552 30.94 22.74 -25.70
N HIS A 553 30.50 21.49 -25.51
CA HIS A 553 29.33 21.10 -24.74
C HIS A 553 29.67 20.04 -23.68
N CYS A 554 29.00 20.11 -22.53
CA CYS A 554 29.14 19.16 -21.44
C CYS A 554 28.54 17.81 -21.82
N TYR A 555 29.31 16.74 -21.68
CA TYR A 555 28.87 15.39 -22.09
C TYR A 555 27.62 14.90 -21.33
N ILE A 556 27.45 15.28 -20.07
CA ILE A 556 26.30 14.86 -19.24
C ILE A 556 25.05 15.69 -19.53
N CYS A 557 25.09 17.00 -19.30
CA CYS A 557 23.88 17.84 -19.37
C CYS A 557 23.59 18.40 -20.77
N LYS A 558 24.48 18.14 -21.75
CA LYS A 558 24.44 18.59 -23.15
C LYS A 558 24.39 20.13 -23.34
N LYS A 559 24.58 20.92 -22.28
CA LYS A 559 24.67 22.40 -22.36
C LYS A 559 26.11 22.86 -22.65
N ALA A 560 26.24 24.03 -23.28
CA ALA A 560 27.55 24.61 -23.60
C ALA A 560 28.42 24.84 -22.35
N LEU A 561 29.73 24.57 -22.46
CA LEU A 561 30.70 24.66 -21.36
C LEU A 561 31.03 26.12 -20.98
N LYS A 562 31.11 27.02 -21.99
CA LYS A 562 31.28 28.48 -21.82
C LYS A 562 32.40 28.92 -20.83
N GLY A 563 33.44 28.10 -20.65
CA GLY A 563 34.57 28.35 -19.75
C GLY A 563 34.61 27.46 -18.51
N ASP A 564 33.48 26.95 -18.02
CA ASP A 564 33.44 25.91 -16.98
C ASP A 564 33.65 24.54 -17.63
N ARG A 565 34.92 24.09 -17.67
CA ARG A 565 35.35 22.86 -18.31
C ARG A 565 36.37 22.09 -17.47
N VAL A 566 35.95 20.97 -16.91
CA VAL A 566 36.78 20.02 -16.15
C VAL A 566 36.90 18.69 -16.88
N ARG A 567 37.98 17.94 -16.58
CA ARG A 567 38.26 16.61 -17.14
C ARG A 567 37.59 15.54 -16.27
N ASP A 568 36.64 14.80 -16.83
CA ASP A 568 36.14 13.56 -16.24
C ASP A 568 37.00 12.37 -16.64
N HIS A 569 37.18 11.43 -15.74
CA HIS A 569 37.94 10.20 -15.99
C HIS A 569 37.37 9.03 -15.21
N ASP A 570 37.69 7.85 -15.69
CA ASP A 570 37.37 6.61 -15.02
C ASP A 570 38.30 6.40 -13.82
N HIS A 571 37.73 6.42 -12.61
CA HIS A 571 38.51 6.25 -11.38
C HIS A 571 39.10 4.83 -11.21
N GLN A 572 38.73 3.85 -12.03
CA GLN A 572 39.25 2.48 -11.96
C GLN A 572 40.30 2.21 -13.04
N THR A 573 40.20 2.85 -14.21
CA THR A 573 41.16 2.64 -15.33
C THR A 573 42.06 3.86 -15.59
N GLY A 574 41.80 5.00 -14.95
CA GLY A 574 42.47 6.28 -15.22
C GLY A 574 42.05 6.94 -16.55
N ARG A 575 41.33 6.23 -17.42
CA ARG A 575 41.05 6.69 -18.79
C ARG A 575 40.18 7.96 -18.78
N TYR A 576 40.59 8.98 -19.53
CA TYR A 576 39.76 10.14 -19.80
C TYR A 576 38.42 9.76 -20.46
N ARG A 577 37.35 10.44 -20.07
CA ARG A 577 35.99 10.19 -20.56
C ARG A 577 35.47 11.36 -21.38
N ALA A 578 35.41 12.54 -20.78
CA ALA A 578 34.80 13.70 -21.39
C ALA A 578 35.12 15.03 -20.68
N ALA A 579 34.77 16.12 -21.36
CA ALA A 579 34.68 17.46 -20.80
C ALA A 579 33.30 17.67 -20.14
N LEU A 580 33.30 18.10 -18.88
CA LEU A 580 32.10 18.40 -18.09
C LEU A 580 32.14 19.81 -17.50
N HIS A 581 30.97 20.32 -17.10
CA HIS A 581 30.90 21.40 -16.10
C HIS A 581 31.39 20.88 -14.75
N SER A 582 32.06 21.71 -13.96
CA SER A 582 32.48 21.40 -12.58
C SER A 582 31.29 20.93 -11.73
N SER A 583 30.14 21.60 -11.86
CA SER A 583 28.90 21.23 -11.17
C SER A 583 28.28 19.91 -11.64
N CYS A 584 28.50 19.50 -12.89
CA CYS A 584 28.07 18.20 -13.40
C CYS A 584 29.00 17.09 -12.89
N ASN A 585 30.31 17.34 -12.90
CA ASN A 585 31.34 16.42 -12.42
C ASN A 585 31.12 16.07 -10.93
N LEU A 586 30.85 17.06 -10.07
CA LEU A 586 30.57 16.82 -8.63
C LEU A 586 29.27 16.05 -8.35
N LYS A 587 28.33 16.04 -9.30
CA LYS A 587 27.06 15.29 -9.25
C LYS A 587 27.18 13.91 -9.88
N PHE A 588 28.12 13.71 -10.81
CA PHE A 588 28.39 12.44 -11.47
C PHE A 588 29.14 11.50 -10.52
N ARG A 589 28.39 10.78 -9.69
CA ARG A 589 28.94 9.96 -8.61
C ARG A 589 28.86 8.49 -8.98
N LEU A 590 30.01 7.81 -8.94
CA LEU A 590 30.06 6.36 -8.98
C LEU A 590 29.34 5.81 -7.74
N SER A 591 28.19 5.17 -7.95
CA SER A 591 27.50 4.42 -6.91
C SER A 591 28.42 3.33 -6.36
N LYS A 592 28.40 3.13 -5.04
CA LYS A 592 29.17 2.09 -4.32
C LYS A 592 28.29 0.87 -3.99
N LYS A 593 27.21 0.69 -4.75
CA LYS A 593 26.33 -0.48 -4.73
C LYS A 593 26.91 -1.57 -5.63
N ILE A 594 27.00 -2.79 -5.14
CA ILE A 594 27.36 -3.99 -5.88
C ILE A 594 26.09 -4.83 -5.97
N PRO A 595 25.44 -4.95 -7.14
CA PRO A 595 24.26 -5.76 -7.29
C PRO A 595 24.65 -7.25 -7.26
N VAL A 596 23.90 -8.03 -6.49
CA VAL A 596 23.95 -9.49 -6.47
C VAL A 596 22.65 -9.97 -7.09
N VAL A 597 22.76 -10.45 -8.33
CA VAL A 597 21.64 -10.77 -9.20
C VAL A 597 21.37 -12.26 -9.13
N PHE A 598 20.15 -12.59 -8.75
CA PHE A 598 19.64 -13.96 -8.67
C PHE A 598 18.51 -14.17 -9.69
N HIS A 599 18.22 -15.43 -10.02
CA HIS A 599 17.12 -15.75 -10.93
C HIS A 599 15.76 -15.91 -10.21
N ASN A 600 15.75 -16.26 -8.92
CA ASN A 600 14.53 -16.54 -8.15
C ASN A 600 14.51 -15.91 -6.73
N LEU A 601 15.21 -14.78 -6.57
CA LEU A 601 15.44 -14.13 -5.26
C LEU A 601 14.16 -13.91 -4.47
N LYS A 602 13.09 -13.47 -5.12
CA LYS A 602 11.85 -13.05 -4.46
C LYS A 602 11.12 -14.22 -3.77
N ASN A 603 11.40 -15.45 -4.20
CA ASN A 603 10.80 -16.66 -3.64
C ASN A 603 11.77 -17.33 -2.65
N TYR A 604 12.35 -18.47 -3.01
CA TYR A 604 13.04 -19.35 -2.06
C TYR A 604 14.42 -18.80 -1.63
N ASP A 605 15.24 -18.36 -2.58
CA ASP A 605 16.63 -17.96 -2.35
C ASP A 605 16.75 -16.80 -1.34
N GLY A 606 15.91 -15.78 -1.48
CA GLY A 606 15.91 -14.61 -0.62
C GLY A 606 15.59 -14.93 0.84
N HIS A 607 14.75 -15.94 1.09
CA HIS A 607 14.48 -16.41 2.45
C HIS A 607 15.73 -17.05 3.07
N LEU A 608 16.40 -17.95 2.34
CA LEU A 608 17.61 -18.64 2.82
C LEU A 608 18.76 -17.66 3.08
N ILE A 609 18.98 -16.69 2.18
CA ILE A 609 19.96 -15.62 2.40
C ILE A 609 19.58 -14.78 3.65
N MET A 610 18.30 -14.44 3.81
CA MET A 610 17.84 -13.60 4.93
C MET A 610 18.05 -14.29 6.30
N GLN A 611 17.94 -15.62 6.38
CA GLN A 611 18.23 -16.38 7.59
C GLN A 611 19.70 -16.23 8.05
N GLU A 612 20.66 -16.24 7.13
CA GLU A 612 22.08 -16.00 7.47
C GLU A 612 22.36 -14.52 7.74
N ILE A 613 21.74 -13.60 6.97
CA ILE A 613 21.83 -12.15 7.20
C ILE A 613 21.41 -11.80 8.63
N GLY A 614 20.35 -12.42 9.15
CA GLY A 614 19.87 -12.20 10.52
C GLY A 614 20.86 -12.56 11.63
N LYS A 615 21.93 -13.32 11.31
CA LYS A 615 23.01 -13.68 12.24
C LYS A 615 24.14 -12.65 12.27
N LEU A 616 24.21 -11.74 11.28
CA LEU A 616 25.25 -10.73 11.16
C LEU A 616 25.01 -9.56 12.13
N LYS A 617 26.05 -9.13 12.86
CA LYS A 617 25.95 -8.05 13.86
C LYS A 617 26.52 -6.69 13.41
N ASP A 618 27.37 -6.68 12.38
CA ASP A 618 28.15 -5.49 11.95
C ASP A 618 27.71 -4.89 10.59
N TYR A 619 26.47 -5.16 10.17
CA TYR A 619 25.93 -4.74 8.88
C TYR A 619 24.67 -3.90 9.04
N GLU A 620 24.57 -2.83 8.26
CA GLU A 620 23.35 -2.06 8.11
C GLU A 620 22.50 -2.71 7.02
N ILE A 621 21.35 -3.26 7.42
CA ILE A 621 20.45 -4.05 6.56
C ILE A 621 19.26 -3.17 6.14
N SER A 622 19.01 -3.05 4.84
CA SER A 622 17.79 -2.45 4.27
C SER A 622 16.99 -3.53 3.54
N VAL A 623 15.66 -3.53 3.68
CA VAL A 623 14.79 -4.59 3.12
C VAL A 623 13.50 -3.96 2.59
N VAL A 624 13.07 -4.39 1.40
CA VAL A 624 11.76 -4.09 0.83
C VAL A 624 10.93 -5.39 0.81
N PRO A 625 10.20 -5.72 1.89
CA PRO A 625 9.41 -6.95 1.97
C PRO A 625 8.11 -6.85 1.15
N THR A 626 7.69 -7.97 0.58
CA THR A 626 6.31 -8.18 0.05
C THR A 626 5.44 -8.88 1.08
N THR A 627 6.00 -9.88 1.77
CA THR A 627 5.36 -10.60 2.89
C THR A 627 6.39 -10.79 4.01
N MET A 628 6.06 -11.57 5.05
CA MET A 628 7.05 -11.97 6.07
C MET A 628 8.18 -12.86 5.53
N GLU A 629 7.99 -13.47 4.35
CA GLU A 629 8.89 -14.48 3.76
C GLU A 629 9.44 -14.08 2.38
N LYS A 630 8.72 -13.22 1.64
CA LYS A 630 9.07 -12.80 0.27
C LYS A 630 9.58 -11.36 0.25
N TYR A 631 10.68 -11.11 -0.45
CA TYR A 631 11.36 -9.81 -0.53
C TYR A 631 11.49 -9.34 -1.97
N VAL A 632 11.27 -8.04 -2.24
CA VAL A 632 11.52 -7.45 -3.58
C VAL A 632 13.02 -7.22 -3.78
N THR A 633 13.68 -6.71 -2.74
CA THR A 633 15.13 -6.52 -2.67
C THR A 633 15.54 -6.34 -1.21
N PHE A 634 16.80 -6.64 -0.91
CA PHE A 634 17.44 -6.28 0.35
C PHE A 634 18.91 -5.94 0.10
N SER A 635 19.51 -5.17 1.01
CA SER A 635 20.92 -4.79 0.90
C SER A 635 21.66 -4.90 2.22
N LEU A 636 22.95 -5.24 2.09
CA LEU A 636 23.92 -5.34 3.18
C LEU A 636 24.96 -4.23 3.02
N SER A 637 24.86 -3.21 3.85
CA SER A 637 25.79 -2.08 3.83
C SER A 637 26.81 -2.14 4.95
N LYS A 638 28.07 -1.85 4.65
CA LYS A 638 29.13 -1.64 5.64
C LYS A 638 30.04 -0.50 5.21
N ARG A 639 30.61 0.24 6.19
CA ARG A 639 31.57 1.29 5.89
C ARG A 639 32.95 0.69 5.58
N TYR A 640 33.53 1.15 4.47
CA TYR A 640 34.90 0.88 4.05
C TYR A 640 35.65 2.22 4.00
N HIS A 641 36.58 2.43 4.93
CA HIS A 641 37.16 3.74 5.24
C HIS A 641 36.09 4.84 5.39
N LYS A 642 36.05 5.82 4.47
CA LYS A 642 35.10 6.96 4.48
C LYS A 642 33.83 6.69 3.67
N PHE A 643 33.72 5.56 2.97
CA PHE A 643 32.64 5.27 2.03
C PHE A 643 31.70 4.17 2.57
N LYS A 644 30.41 4.27 2.30
CA LYS A 644 29.45 3.18 2.51
C LYS A 644 29.43 2.33 1.23
N VAL A 645 29.73 1.04 1.35
CA VAL A 645 29.67 0.07 0.25
C VAL A 645 28.57 -0.94 0.59
N SER A 646 27.72 -1.26 -0.39
CA SER A 646 26.59 -2.16 -0.17
C SER A 646 26.53 -3.29 -1.19
N LEU A 647 26.19 -4.50 -0.74
CA LEU A 647 25.66 -5.55 -1.60
C LEU A 647 24.15 -5.31 -1.72
N ASN A 648 23.62 -5.31 -2.95
CA ASN A 648 22.20 -5.10 -3.22
C ASN A 648 21.66 -6.36 -3.92
N PHE A 649 20.93 -7.19 -3.19
CA PHE A 649 20.35 -8.42 -3.70
C PHE A 649 19.10 -8.08 -4.52
N VAL A 650 19.08 -8.47 -5.79
CA VAL A 650 18.02 -8.15 -6.74
C VAL A 650 17.59 -9.38 -7.55
N ASP A 651 16.29 -9.47 -7.80
CA ASP A 651 15.69 -10.47 -8.68
C ASP A 651 15.77 -9.98 -10.14
N SER A 652 16.35 -10.79 -11.04
CA SER A 652 16.42 -10.43 -12.46
C SER A 652 15.17 -10.78 -13.26
N PHE A 653 14.34 -11.71 -12.79
CA PHE A 653 13.22 -12.27 -13.54
C PHE A 653 11.91 -11.55 -13.28
N GLN A 654 11.79 -10.84 -12.15
CA GLN A 654 10.67 -9.93 -11.87
C GLN A 654 10.43 -8.88 -12.99
N PHE A 655 11.43 -8.59 -13.82
CA PHE A 655 11.35 -7.60 -14.91
C PHE A 655 11.21 -8.20 -16.32
N LEU A 656 11.19 -9.53 -16.47
CA LEU A 656 11.02 -10.18 -17.77
C LEU A 656 9.53 -10.35 -18.13
N SER A 657 9.21 -10.09 -19.40
CA SER A 657 7.86 -10.29 -19.95
C SER A 657 7.58 -11.74 -20.38
N THR A 658 8.55 -12.65 -20.24
CA THR A 658 8.46 -14.03 -20.70
C THR A 658 9.44 -14.94 -19.95
N SER A 659 9.37 -16.26 -20.15
CA SER A 659 10.22 -17.24 -19.46
C SER A 659 11.69 -17.20 -19.92
N LEU A 660 12.61 -17.64 -19.05
CA LEU A 660 14.04 -17.77 -19.39
C LEU A 660 14.26 -18.59 -20.66
N GLU A 661 13.57 -19.71 -20.75
CA GLU A 661 13.59 -20.61 -21.91
C GLU A 661 13.29 -19.88 -23.22
N LYS A 662 12.22 -19.06 -23.25
CA LYS A 662 11.86 -18.25 -24.43
C LYS A 662 12.89 -17.14 -24.69
N LEU A 663 13.49 -16.56 -23.65
CA LEU A 663 14.56 -15.59 -23.83
C LEU A 663 15.79 -16.24 -24.49
N VAL A 664 16.22 -17.41 -24.00
CA VAL A 664 17.38 -18.16 -24.53
C VAL A 664 17.13 -18.60 -25.97
N GLN A 665 15.96 -19.16 -26.28
CA GLN A 665 15.58 -19.58 -27.64
C GLN A 665 15.58 -18.44 -28.67
N ASN A 666 15.32 -17.19 -28.24
CA ASN A 666 15.34 -16.02 -29.11
C ASN A 666 16.72 -15.34 -29.23
N LEU A 667 17.72 -15.79 -28.47
CA LEU A 667 19.08 -15.23 -28.50
C LEU A 667 20.00 -16.11 -29.35
N THR A 668 20.78 -15.47 -30.23
CA THR A 668 21.75 -16.17 -31.06
C THR A 668 22.95 -16.66 -30.22
N PRO A 669 23.57 -17.82 -30.52
CA PRO A 669 24.64 -18.38 -29.69
C PRO A 669 25.88 -17.49 -29.50
N ASP A 670 26.10 -16.45 -30.31
CA ASP A 670 27.14 -15.42 -30.11
C ASP A 670 26.90 -14.49 -28.91
N LYS A 671 25.68 -14.44 -28.36
CA LYS A 671 25.37 -13.60 -27.18
C LYS A 671 25.90 -14.18 -25.87
N PHE A 672 26.15 -15.48 -25.81
CA PHE A 672 26.55 -16.21 -24.60
C PHE A 672 28.07 -16.23 -24.38
N ASN A 673 28.72 -15.06 -24.44
CA ASN A 673 30.19 -14.96 -24.37
C ASN A 673 30.76 -15.47 -23.02
N ILE A 674 30.14 -15.11 -21.91
CA ILE A 674 30.54 -15.56 -20.55
C ILE A 674 30.44 -17.09 -20.44
N LEU A 675 29.38 -17.69 -21.00
CA LEU A 675 29.20 -19.14 -21.03
C LEU A 675 30.32 -19.83 -21.82
N LYS A 676 30.68 -19.30 -23.00
CA LYS A 676 31.77 -19.82 -23.83
C LYS A 676 33.14 -19.70 -23.17
N GLU A 677 33.38 -18.59 -22.47
CA GLU A 677 34.64 -18.33 -21.76
C GLU A 677 34.85 -19.29 -20.60
N ASN A 678 33.79 -19.63 -19.86
CA ASN A 678 33.87 -20.51 -18.69
C ASN A 678 33.69 -22.01 -19.04
N PHE A 679 33.03 -22.34 -20.16
CA PHE A 679 32.76 -23.72 -20.59
C PHE A 679 33.23 -24.03 -22.04
N PRO A 680 34.49 -23.75 -22.41
CA PRO A 680 34.97 -23.80 -23.81
C PRO A 680 34.96 -25.21 -24.44
N HIS A 681 34.94 -26.26 -23.63
CA HIS A 681 34.94 -27.66 -24.08
C HIS A 681 33.58 -28.36 -23.97
N HIS A 682 32.53 -27.65 -23.54
CA HIS A 682 31.19 -28.21 -23.38
C HIS A 682 30.31 -27.99 -24.62
N ASN A 683 29.33 -28.86 -24.85
CA ASN A 683 28.35 -28.67 -25.90
C ASN A 683 27.37 -27.54 -25.52
N ILE A 684 27.64 -26.33 -26.03
CA ILE A 684 26.82 -25.14 -25.78
C ILE A 684 25.34 -25.36 -26.15
N SER A 685 25.03 -26.21 -27.14
CA SER A 685 23.64 -26.49 -27.51
C SER A 685 22.87 -27.33 -26.49
N LEU A 686 23.56 -27.92 -25.51
CA LEU A 686 22.96 -28.54 -24.32
C LEU A 686 22.81 -27.51 -23.20
N LEU A 687 23.86 -26.71 -22.92
CA LEU A 687 23.84 -25.64 -21.91
C LEU A 687 22.79 -24.53 -22.15
N LEU A 688 22.25 -24.44 -23.36
CA LEU A 688 21.16 -23.51 -23.74
C LEU A 688 19.77 -24.17 -23.74
N ARG A 689 19.67 -25.47 -23.45
CA ARG A 689 18.38 -26.13 -23.24
C ARG A 689 17.92 -25.91 -21.81
N LYS A 690 16.60 -25.99 -21.61
CA LYS A 690 16.02 -26.12 -20.28
C LYS A 690 16.21 -27.57 -19.85
N ASP A 691 16.85 -27.77 -18.71
CA ASP A 691 17.11 -29.09 -18.15
C ASP A 691 15.97 -29.56 -17.24
N VAL A 692 16.00 -30.84 -16.87
CA VAL A 692 14.99 -31.44 -15.99
C VAL A 692 15.66 -32.07 -14.78
N TYR A 693 15.35 -31.54 -13.59
CA TYR A 693 16.02 -31.90 -12.34
C TYR A 693 15.06 -32.66 -11.39
N PRO A 694 15.46 -33.81 -10.79
CA PRO A 694 14.59 -34.66 -10.00
C PRO A 694 14.52 -34.18 -8.53
N TYR A 695 13.92 -33.00 -8.31
CA TYR A 695 13.90 -32.32 -7.01
C TYR A 695 13.43 -33.19 -5.83
N GLU A 696 12.46 -34.09 -6.02
CA GLU A 696 11.93 -34.95 -4.94
C GLU A 696 12.84 -36.12 -4.56
N TYR A 697 13.63 -36.61 -5.52
CA TYR A 697 14.66 -37.60 -5.29
C TYR A 697 15.88 -36.99 -4.60
N MET A 698 16.23 -35.74 -4.94
CA MET A 698 17.32 -34.96 -4.37
C MET A 698 16.95 -34.43 -2.97
N ASN A 699 16.87 -35.34 -2.01
CA ASN A 699 16.37 -35.10 -0.65
C ASN A 699 17.44 -35.14 0.45
N SER A 700 18.68 -35.49 0.11
CA SER A 700 19.79 -35.65 1.05
C SER A 700 21.15 -35.53 0.34
N HIS A 701 22.20 -35.15 1.05
CA HIS A 701 23.53 -34.99 0.47
C HIS A 701 24.13 -36.30 -0.08
N GLN A 702 23.77 -37.45 0.50
CA GLN A 702 24.21 -38.77 0.03
C GLN A 702 23.79 -39.07 -1.43
N LYS A 703 22.76 -38.36 -1.95
CA LYS A 703 22.35 -38.48 -3.36
C LYS A 703 23.41 -38.02 -4.36
N PHE A 704 24.36 -37.19 -3.94
CA PHE A 704 25.47 -36.76 -4.80
C PHE A 704 26.56 -37.84 -4.94
N ASP A 705 26.58 -38.84 -4.05
CA ASP A 705 27.56 -39.92 -4.04
C ASP A 705 27.04 -41.20 -4.74
N GLU A 706 25.80 -41.19 -5.25
CA GLU A 706 25.22 -42.35 -5.94
C GLU A 706 25.79 -42.50 -7.37
N GLU A 707 26.46 -43.63 -7.64
CA GLU A 707 27.06 -43.96 -8.95
C GLU A 707 26.03 -44.26 -10.07
N ARG A 708 24.73 -44.10 -9.80
CA ARG A 708 23.64 -44.47 -10.72
C ARG A 708 22.69 -43.29 -10.94
N VAL A 709 22.28 -43.12 -12.18
CA VAL A 709 21.27 -42.13 -12.59
C VAL A 709 19.91 -42.51 -11.99
N PRO A 710 19.10 -41.55 -11.49
CA PRO A 710 17.76 -41.82 -10.95
C PRO A 710 16.85 -42.54 -11.96
N SER A 711 15.86 -43.30 -11.45
CA SER A 711 14.82 -43.88 -12.31
C SER A 711 13.95 -42.79 -12.92
N ILE A 712 13.26 -43.09 -14.03
CA ILE A 712 12.31 -42.15 -14.67
C ILE A 712 11.21 -41.75 -13.68
N ASP A 713 10.72 -42.70 -12.88
CA ASP A 713 9.74 -42.47 -11.80
C ASP A 713 10.23 -41.47 -10.73
N SER A 714 11.55 -41.30 -10.59
CA SER A 714 12.15 -40.34 -9.65
C SER A 714 12.03 -38.87 -10.10
N PHE A 715 11.52 -38.62 -11.32
CA PHE A 715 11.24 -37.30 -11.87
C PHE A 715 9.74 -36.94 -11.86
N GLU A 716 8.87 -37.80 -11.31
CA GLU A 716 7.44 -37.47 -11.14
C GLU A 716 7.27 -36.40 -10.05
N SER A 717 6.48 -35.36 -10.34
CA SER A 717 6.14 -34.33 -9.36
C SER A 717 4.84 -34.64 -8.64
N THR A 718 4.90 -34.88 -7.34
CA THR A 718 3.73 -35.12 -6.48
C THR A 718 2.78 -33.93 -6.41
N LEU A 719 3.26 -32.71 -6.69
CA LEU A 719 2.43 -31.49 -6.74
C LEU A 719 1.56 -31.41 -8.01
N THR A 720 1.96 -32.04 -9.12
CA THR A 720 1.24 -31.96 -10.40
C THR A 720 0.73 -33.30 -10.91
N GLY A 721 1.17 -34.43 -10.32
CA GLY A 721 0.83 -35.78 -10.78
C GLY A 721 1.33 -36.06 -12.21
N SER A 722 2.45 -35.46 -12.59
CA SER A 722 3.01 -35.56 -13.94
C SER A 722 4.50 -35.90 -13.91
N GLY A 723 4.88 -36.89 -14.71
CA GLY A 723 6.27 -37.26 -15.00
C GLY A 723 6.86 -36.51 -16.21
N ILE A 724 8.06 -36.91 -16.60
CA ILE A 724 8.82 -36.36 -17.72
C ILE A 724 8.44 -37.02 -19.05
N SER A 725 8.65 -36.32 -20.18
CA SER A 725 8.31 -36.88 -21.50
C SER A 725 9.42 -37.78 -22.04
N ASP A 726 9.10 -38.68 -22.97
CA ASP A 726 10.09 -39.57 -23.61
C ASP A 726 11.21 -38.81 -24.35
N GLU A 727 10.96 -37.57 -24.77
CA GLU A 727 11.97 -36.70 -25.40
C GLU A 727 12.98 -36.14 -24.36
N ASP A 728 12.54 -35.91 -23.12
CA ASP A 728 13.40 -35.47 -22.00
C ASP A 728 14.28 -36.63 -21.48
N ILE A 729 13.82 -37.87 -21.59
CA ILE A 729 14.47 -39.10 -21.08
C ILE A 729 15.80 -39.45 -21.79
N VAL A 730 16.08 -38.85 -22.96
CA VAL A 730 17.28 -39.17 -23.75
C VAL A 730 18.56 -38.66 -23.08
N MET A 731 18.52 -37.54 -22.36
CA MET A 731 19.72 -36.88 -21.81
C MET A 731 20.37 -37.63 -20.62
N PRO A 732 19.63 -38.03 -19.55
CA PRO A 732 20.25 -38.61 -18.36
C PRO A 732 21.00 -39.92 -18.62
N LYS A 733 20.63 -40.65 -19.68
CA LYS A 733 21.25 -41.91 -20.08
C LYS A 733 22.57 -41.76 -20.84
N GLN A 734 22.84 -40.59 -21.44
CA GLN A 734 23.97 -40.42 -22.35
C GLN A 734 25.19 -39.75 -21.68
N TYR A 735 24.96 -38.88 -20.69
CA TYR A 735 25.99 -38.23 -19.89
C TYR A 735 25.48 -38.08 -18.45
N GLY A 736 25.94 -38.94 -17.55
CA GLY A 736 25.38 -39.08 -16.20
C GLY A 736 25.45 -37.79 -15.39
N ILE A 737 24.28 -37.22 -15.08
CA ILE A 737 24.02 -36.06 -14.18
C ILE A 737 25.11 -34.96 -14.28
N ILE A 738 25.48 -34.57 -15.50
CA ILE A 738 26.34 -33.41 -15.70
C ILE A 738 25.45 -32.17 -15.71
N LEU A 739 25.30 -31.54 -14.53
CA LEU A 739 25.25 -30.08 -14.31
C LEU A 739 24.84 -29.76 -12.86
N ILE A 740 25.83 -29.53 -11.99
CA ILE A 740 25.76 -28.67 -10.79
C ILE A 740 27.19 -28.26 -10.40
#